data_AF-A0AA40K697-F1
#
_entry.id   AF-A0AA40K697-F1
#
_cell.length_a   1.000
_cell.length_b   1.000
_cell.length_c   1.000
_cell.angle_alpha   90.00
_cell.angle_beta   90.00
_cell.angle_gamma   90.00
#
_symmetry.space_group_name_H-M   'P 1'
#
loop_
_entity.id
_entity.type
_entity.pdbx_description
1 polymer ?
#
loop_
_entity_poly.entity_id
_entity_poly.type
_entity_poly.pdbx_seq_one_letter_code
_entity_poly.pdbx_strand_id
1 'polypeptide(L)'
;MSKGRVCLAYSGVRLTGLDTSTILKWLILEGYTVVCFLAAIGQEEDWAEVEKKALALGAERMVIEDLQREFVEEIVFRAIQCNAIYEDRYLLGTSLARPIIARAQVRVAEQYNCDILSHGCTGKGNDQVRFELAFKACNPKMKVIAPWRMPEFIQKFQGRADLLKFAAENNIPVSSSPKAPWSMDDNLVHCSYEAGVLEDPDHSPPKELWTRTVDPIDAPDVPYNFTIHFEKGIPTKVVTPEGEVTDSVALFKLLNKIGHDNGVGRIDIVENRFIGLKSRGCYDTPGLTIARLAHLDLEGLVMDAKVRKLRDQFVTIEWSHCLYNGMYFSPEREFLENSLVYSQESVTGEVRMSVYKGAAYVLGRKSDASNLYSQEDASMDSLEGFSPMDTSGFIAIQAIRLEKYGLQKIKDGKPLTKAGSRSAISRLVRQSSPLRSLPATAPAVRRCWRAQYSSKSELPKTVTINSQTYPVDPEWYNLSPTILNLTSRKLHLQKDHPVSITRQIIESVFPSPTFLPYNNLDPVVSTHENFDSLGFPANHPGRAKTDTYYINSTTLLRTHTSAHEAELFKASKSPGYLISADVYRRDEIDKSHYPVFHQMEGARVWDRTKVPKGDIVAAVERDIEALPKHDMKVEDPNPAFHAERNPLQSSHTAEEAEAVGRHLKRSLELMVAEIFKRVKESHARAGIQQDTEPLKVRWVEAYFPFTSPSWELEQDILNNAGVPDQIGWAFGVGLERIAMLLFQIPDIRLFWSKDERFLSQFAGVGDDLGKLKPFVGFSKHPACYKDVSFWLPGHSKESAAGGNDKGQREGWHENDLMEVVRDVCGDVVEDVVLMDSFEHPKTRRRSVCYRVNYRSLEKTLTNDEANGLHEGLKREMVGRLGVEIR
;
A
#
# COMPACT_ATOMS: atom_id res chain seq x y z
N MET A 1 5.55 -9.03 -49.62
CA MET A 1 5.29 -10.16 -48.71
C MET A 1 4.60 -9.62 -47.47
N SER A 2 3.60 -10.32 -46.92
CA SER A 2 2.85 -9.83 -45.74
C SER A 2 3.78 -9.74 -44.51
N LYS A 3 3.62 -8.68 -43.69
CA LYS A 3 4.35 -8.50 -42.42
C LYS A 3 3.86 -9.42 -41.30
N GLY A 4 2.81 -10.21 -41.54
CA GLY A 4 2.20 -11.13 -40.56
C GLY A 4 0.68 -10.99 -40.51
N ARG A 5 0.04 -11.86 -39.72
CA ARG A 5 -1.42 -11.90 -39.52
C ARG A 5 -1.77 -11.26 -38.17
N VAL A 6 -2.69 -10.30 -38.18
CA VAL A 6 -3.12 -9.53 -37.01
C VAL A 6 -4.59 -9.79 -36.73
N CYS A 7 -4.95 -10.14 -35.49
CA CYS A 7 -6.32 -10.19 -35.01
C CYS A 7 -6.67 -8.87 -34.31
N LEU A 8 -7.48 -8.03 -34.96
CA LEU A 8 -7.89 -6.70 -34.46
C LEU A 8 -9.24 -6.77 -33.74
N ALA A 9 -9.28 -6.35 -32.48
CA ALA A 9 -10.54 -6.03 -31.79
C ALA A 9 -11.22 -4.84 -32.49
N TYR A 10 -12.36 -5.11 -33.10
CA TYR A 10 -13.12 -4.19 -33.92
C TYR A 10 -14.44 -3.83 -33.24
N SER A 11 -14.85 -2.56 -33.28
CA SER A 11 -15.97 -2.05 -32.48
C SER A 11 -17.26 -1.74 -33.25
N GLY A 12 -17.36 -2.10 -34.54
CA GLY A 12 -18.61 -2.03 -35.29
C GLY A 12 -18.90 -0.69 -35.98
N VAL A 13 -20.18 -0.36 -36.21
CA VAL A 13 -20.62 0.76 -37.07
C VAL A 13 -21.25 1.91 -36.28
N ARG A 14 -21.96 1.65 -35.18
CA ARG A 14 -22.84 2.64 -34.52
C ARG A 14 -22.16 3.52 -33.46
N LEU A 15 -21.27 2.97 -32.63
CA LEU A 15 -20.87 3.67 -31.39
C LEU A 15 -19.43 4.19 -31.35
N THR A 16 -18.45 3.49 -31.96
CA THR A 16 -17.02 3.89 -31.90
C THR A 16 -16.22 3.52 -33.16
N GLY A 17 -16.90 3.24 -34.27
CA GLY A 17 -16.29 2.58 -35.43
C GLY A 17 -15.23 3.38 -36.19
N LEU A 18 -15.03 4.68 -35.94
CA LEU A 18 -14.04 5.49 -36.68
C LEU A 18 -12.61 5.03 -36.40
N ASP A 19 -12.26 4.89 -35.12
CA ASP A 19 -10.91 4.54 -34.68
C ASP A 19 -10.51 3.15 -35.17
N THR A 20 -11.32 2.12 -34.91
CA THR A 20 -10.98 0.74 -35.32
C THR A 20 -11.07 0.55 -36.84
N SER A 21 -11.93 1.27 -37.56
CA SER A 21 -11.93 1.27 -39.04
C SER A 21 -10.67 1.92 -39.61
N THR A 22 -10.21 3.01 -38.98
CA THR A 22 -8.96 3.69 -39.35
C THR A 22 -7.76 2.80 -39.08
N ILE A 23 -7.73 2.15 -37.90
CA ILE A 23 -6.69 1.19 -37.53
C ILE A 23 -6.67 0.01 -38.49
N LEU A 24 -7.82 -0.58 -38.82
CA LEU A 24 -7.93 -1.66 -39.80
C LEU A 24 -7.28 -1.24 -41.13
N LYS A 25 -7.68 -0.09 -41.67
CA LYS A 25 -7.16 0.37 -42.95
C LYS A 25 -5.66 0.69 -42.87
N TRP A 26 -5.21 1.29 -41.78
CA TRP A 26 -3.81 1.59 -41.53
C TRP A 26 -2.94 0.33 -41.45
N LEU A 27 -3.37 -0.70 -40.71
CA LEU A 27 -2.67 -1.99 -40.62
C LEU A 27 -2.53 -2.65 -42.01
N ILE A 28 -3.58 -2.59 -42.83
CA ILE A 28 -3.54 -3.12 -44.21
C ILE A 28 -2.50 -2.35 -45.05
N LEU A 29 -2.47 -1.02 -44.97
CA LEU A 29 -1.49 -0.19 -45.68
C LEU A 29 -0.06 -0.45 -45.20
N GLU A 30 0.12 -0.78 -43.92
CA GLU A 30 1.41 -1.20 -43.36
C GLU A 30 1.85 -2.60 -43.81
N GLY A 31 1.00 -3.35 -44.51
CA GLY A 31 1.32 -4.65 -45.12
C GLY A 31 0.90 -5.87 -44.28
N TYR A 32 0.05 -5.70 -43.28
CA TYR A 32 -0.50 -6.81 -42.49
C TYR A 32 -1.73 -7.44 -43.15
N THR A 33 -1.92 -8.74 -42.93
CA THR A 33 -3.19 -9.41 -43.19
C THR A 33 -4.04 -9.32 -41.92
N VAL A 34 -5.22 -8.71 -41.98
CA VAL A 34 -6.01 -8.40 -40.78
C VAL A 34 -7.26 -9.27 -40.70
N VAL A 35 -7.41 -10.00 -39.60
CA VAL A 35 -8.65 -10.65 -39.17
C VAL A 35 -9.30 -9.73 -38.14
N CYS A 36 -10.53 -9.30 -38.37
CA CYS A 36 -11.29 -8.52 -37.41
C CYS A 36 -12.09 -9.45 -36.50
N PHE A 37 -12.10 -9.13 -35.21
CA PHE A 37 -12.90 -9.80 -34.19
C PHE A 37 -13.81 -8.80 -33.50
N LEU A 38 -15.08 -9.16 -33.29
CA LEU A 38 -16.02 -8.38 -32.49
C LEU A 38 -16.80 -9.32 -31.58
N ALA A 39 -16.84 -8.98 -30.28
CA ALA A 39 -17.65 -9.67 -29.30
C ALA A 39 -19.06 -9.06 -29.26
N ALA A 40 -20.09 -9.82 -29.63
CA ALA A 40 -21.47 -9.46 -29.36
C ALA A 40 -21.76 -9.73 -27.88
N ILE A 41 -21.70 -8.67 -27.07
CA ILE A 41 -21.75 -8.71 -25.61
C ILE A 41 -22.90 -7.86 -25.04
N GLY A 42 -23.92 -7.61 -25.87
CA GLY A 42 -25.18 -6.95 -25.51
C GLY A 42 -25.44 -5.60 -26.17
N GLN A 43 -24.49 -5.09 -26.96
CA GLN A 43 -24.67 -3.92 -27.80
C GLN A 43 -25.54 -4.24 -29.04
N GLU A 44 -26.26 -3.24 -29.54
CA GLU A 44 -27.12 -3.36 -30.71
C GLU A 44 -26.45 -2.83 -31.99
N GLU A 45 -26.10 -3.73 -32.90
CA GLU A 45 -25.47 -3.43 -34.19
C GLU A 45 -26.19 -4.17 -35.35
N ASP A 46 -26.07 -3.65 -36.56
CA ASP A 46 -26.38 -4.43 -37.76
C ASP A 46 -25.17 -5.31 -38.10
N TRP A 47 -25.21 -6.57 -37.67
CA TRP A 47 -24.11 -7.52 -37.83
C TRP A 47 -23.70 -7.73 -39.30
N ALA A 48 -24.66 -7.70 -40.21
CA ALA A 48 -24.38 -7.87 -41.64
C ALA A 48 -23.69 -6.62 -42.21
N GLU A 49 -24.09 -5.43 -41.77
CA GLU A 49 -23.42 -4.18 -42.14
C GLU A 49 -21.99 -4.11 -41.56
N VAL A 50 -21.79 -4.54 -40.31
CA VAL A 50 -20.47 -4.62 -39.66
C VAL A 50 -19.52 -5.47 -40.49
N GLU A 51 -19.93 -6.69 -40.85
CA GLU A 51 -19.13 -7.61 -41.66
C GLU A 51 -18.86 -7.04 -43.05
N LYS A 52 -19.89 -6.54 -43.72
CA LYS A 52 -19.76 -5.91 -45.04
C LYS A 52 -18.77 -4.75 -45.00
N LYS A 53 -18.82 -3.90 -43.98
CA LYS A 53 -17.92 -2.76 -43.81
C LYS A 53 -16.47 -3.22 -43.59
N ALA A 54 -16.23 -4.17 -42.68
CA ALA A 54 -14.88 -4.65 -42.41
C ALA A 54 -14.24 -5.27 -43.66
N LEU A 55 -14.98 -6.09 -44.40
CA LEU A 55 -14.52 -6.70 -45.66
C LEU A 55 -14.26 -5.63 -46.74
N ALA A 56 -15.13 -4.64 -46.88
CA ALA A 56 -14.94 -3.53 -47.82
C ALA A 56 -13.69 -2.69 -47.53
N LEU A 57 -13.28 -2.59 -46.26
CA LEU A 57 -12.06 -1.91 -45.85
C LEU A 57 -10.78 -2.73 -46.10
N GLY A 58 -10.94 -4.02 -46.39
CA GLY A 58 -9.88 -4.96 -46.76
C GLY A 58 -9.50 -5.95 -45.66
N ALA A 59 -10.33 -6.14 -44.63
CA ALA A 59 -10.16 -7.26 -43.70
C ALA A 59 -10.24 -8.58 -44.48
N GLU A 60 -9.39 -9.54 -44.13
CA GLU A 60 -9.47 -10.90 -44.68
C GLU A 60 -10.75 -11.61 -44.19
N ARG A 61 -11.14 -11.32 -42.94
CA ARG A 61 -12.30 -11.91 -42.29
C ARG A 61 -12.84 -10.99 -41.20
N MET A 62 -14.15 -11.03 -41.01
CA MET A 62 -14.81 -10.53 -39.81
C MET A 62 -15.34 -11.72 -39.01
N VAL A 63 -14.98 -11.83 -37.73
CA VAL A 63 -15.45 -12.86 -36.81
C VAL A 63 -16.28 -12.18 -35.74
N ILE A 64 -17.55 -12.57 -35.63
CA ILE A 64 -18.48 -12.07 -34.62
C ILE A 64 -18.86 -13.25 -33.72
N GLU A 65 -18.53 -13.17 -32.42
CA GLU A 65 -18.90 -14.19 -31.43
C GLU A 65 -19.96 -13.63 -30.46
N ASP A 66 -21.07 -14.36 -30.26
CA ASP A 66 -22.02 -14.04 -29.19
C ASP A 66 -21.49 -14.54 -27.86
N LEU A 67 -21.12 -13.59 -26.99
CA LEU A 67 -20.51 -13.85 -25.68
C LEU A 67 -21.42 -13.40 -24.54
N GLN A 68 -22.69 -13.07 -24.80
CA GLN A 68 -23.60 -12.56 -23.76
C GLN A 68 -23.78 -13.55 -22.60
N ARG A 69 -23.95 -14.84 -22.89
CA ARG A 69 -24.11 -15.86 -21.85
C ARG A 69 -22.84 -16.04 -21.02
N GLU A 70 -21.69 -16.18 -21.69
CA GLU A 70 -20.37 -16.29 -21.05
C GLU A 70 -20.13 -15.07 -20.13
N PHE A 71 -20.46 -13.87 -20.60
CA PHE A 71 -20.33 -12.64 -19.83
C PHE A 71 -21.22 -12.63 -18.58
N VAL A 72 -22.50 -12.97 -18.73
CA VAL A 72 -23.46 -12.97 -17.61
C VAL A 72 -23.09 -14.01 -16.57
N GLU A 73 -22.88 -15.25 -16.99
CA GLU A 73 -22.74 -16.39 -16.08
C GLU A 73 -21.36 -16.44 -15.41
N GLU A 74 -20.28 -16.09 -16.11
CA GLU A 74 -18.92 -16.18 -15.54
C GLU A 74 -18.52 -14.94 -14.75
N ILE A 75 -18.93 -13.73 -15.18
CA ILE A 75 -18.40 -12.48 -14.62
C ILE A 75 -19.48 -11.63 -13.95
N VAL A 76 -20.63 -11.40 -14.59
CA VAL A 76 -21.66 -10.50 -14.02
C VAL A 76 -22.25 -11.09 -12.75
N PHE A 77 -22.61 -12.38 -12.76
CA PHE A 77 -23.12 -13.06 -11.57
C PHE A 77 -22.07 -13.16 -10.46
N ARG A 78 -20.79 -13.33 -10.81
CA ARG A 78 -19.68 -13.28 -9.84
C ARG A 78 -19.51 -11.88 -9.23
N ALA A 79 -19.71 -10.82 -10.02
CA ALA A 79 -19.70 -9.44 -9.53
C ALA A 79 -20.89 -9.14 -8.59
N ILE A 80 -22.06 -9.73 -8.85
CA ILE A 80 -23.21 -9.67 -7.93
C ILE A 80 -22.86 -10.35 -6.61
N GLN A 81 -22.38 -11.60 -6.63
CA GLN A 81 -21.92 -12.33 -5.44
C GLN A 81 -20.89 -11.53 -4.63
N CYS A 82 -19.94 -10.90 -5.33
CA CYS A 82 -18.88 -10.10 -4.71
C CYS A 82 -19.40 -8.78 -4.14
N ASN A 83 -20.59 -8.33 -4.56
CA ASN A 83 -21.05 -6.95 -4.44
C ASN A 83 -20.00 -5.95 -4.96
N ALA A 84 -19.35 -6.30 -6.06
CA ALA A 84 -18.22 -5.57 -6.63
C ALA A 84 -18.60 -4.11 -6.88
N ILE A 85 -17.69 -3.21 -6.47
CA ILE A 85 -17.87 -1.77 -6.55
C ILE A 85 -16.50 -1.09 -6.47
N TYR A 86 -16.27 -0.09 -7.31
CA TYR A 86 -15.04 0.71 -7.31
C TYR A 86 -15.32 2.11 -6.77
N GLU A 87 -14.46 2.57 -5.85
CA GLU A 87 -14.57 3.86 -5.15
C GLU A 87 -15.99 4.14 -4.62
N ASP A 88 -16.63 3.10 -4.08
CA ASP A 88 -17.99 3.10 -3.53
C ASP A 88 -19.12 3.53 -4.49
N ARG A 89 -18.84 3.61 -5.80
CA ARG A 89 -19.76 4.19 -6.78
C ARG A 89 -19.89 3.36 -8.06
N TYR A 90 -18.79 2.99 -8.69
CA TYR A 90 -18.80 2.41 -10.03
C TYR A 90 -18.95 0.88 -10.02
N LEU A 91 -19.93 0.37 -10.76
CA LEU A 91 -20.23 -1.07 -10.84
C LEU A 91 -19.43 -1.82 -11.94
N LEU A 92 -18.32 -1.24 -12.38
CA LEU A 92 -17.30 -1.91 -13.20
C LEU A 92 -17.76 -2.38 -14.59
N GLY A 93 -18.90 -1.92 -15.12
CA GLY A 93 -19.51 -2.52 -16.32
C GLY A 93 -18.57 -2.68 -17.53
N THR A 94 -17.70 -1.71 -17.81
CA THR A 94 -16.69 -1.81 -18.87
C THR A 94 -15.58 -2.78 -18.48
N SER A 95 -15.10 -2.68 -17.23
CA SER A 95 -14.04 -3.51 -16.67
C SER A 95 -14.42 -5.00 -16.64
N LEU A 96 -15.70 -5.31 -16.39
CA LEU A 96 -16.25 -6.68 -16.39
C LEU A 96 -16.20 -7.30 -17.81
N ALA A 97 -16.43 -6.51 -18.85
CA ALA A 97 -16.51 -7.02 -20.23
C ALA A 97 -15.12 -7.39 -20.79
N ARG A 98 -14.07 -6.64 -20.43
CA ARG A 98 -12.75 -6.76 -21.10
C ARG A 98 -12.09 -8.14 -20.98
N PRO A 99 -12.14 -8.83 -19.83
CA PRO A 99 -11.59 -10.19 -19.73
C PRO A 99 -12.23 -11.18 -20.71
N ILE A 100 -13.56 -11.11 -20.89
CA ILE A 100 -14.29 -11.98 -21.84
C ILE A 100 -13.86 -11.68 -23.27
N ILE A 101 -13.87 -10.40 -23.65
CA ILE A 101 -13.52 -9.96 -25.01
C ILE A 101 -12.07 -10.33 -25.32
N ALA A 102 -11.14 -10.07 -24.39
CA ALA A 102 -9.72 -10.34 -24.59
C ALA A 102 -9.44 -11.84 -24.74
N ARG A 103 -10.02 -12.68 -23.86
CA ARG A 103 -9.89 -14.14 -23.94
C ARG A 103 -10.44 -14.68 -25.26
N ALA A 104 -11.62 -14.22 -25.68
CA ALA A 104 -12.20 -14.62 -26.96
C ALA A 104 -11.35 -14.17 -28.15
N GLN A 105 -10.79 -12.95 -28.12
CA GLN A 105 -9.89 -12.48 -29.17
C GLN A 105 -8.64 -13.35 -29.31
N VAL A 106 -8.07 -13.82 -28.20
CA VAL A 106 -6.96 -14.79 -28.23
C VAL A 106 -7.40 -16.10 -28.88
N ARG A 107 -8.57 -16.66 -28.50
CA ARG A 107 -9.12 -17.88 -29.14
C ARG A 107 -9.26 -17.71 -30.67
N VAL A 108 -9.81 -16.59 -31.11
CA VAL A 108 -9.99 -16.27 -32.54
C VAL A 108 -8.63 -16.09 -33.23
N ALA A 109 -7.67 -15.43 -32.59
CA ALA A 109 -6.33 -15.29 -33.13
C ALA A 109 -5.66 -16.65 -33.34
N GLU A 110 -5.80 -17.59 -32.40
CA GLU A 110 -5.29 -18.96 -32.54
C GLU A 110 -6.00 -19.71 -33.67
N GLN A 111 -7.32 -19.63 -33.74
CA GLN A 111 -8.13 -20.28 -34.78
C GLN A 111 -7.74 -19.84 -36.20
N TYR A 112 -7.38 -18.57 -36.38
CA TYR A 112 -7.07 -17.99 -37.69
C TYR A 112 -5.57 -17.72 -37.90
N ASN A 113 -4.72 -18.35 -37.09
CA ASN A 113 -3.25 -18.28 -37.19
C ASN A 113 -2.72 -16.83 -37.21
N CYS A 114 -3.23 -15.99 -36.30
CA CYS A 114 -2.72 -14.65 -36.07
C CYS A 114 -1.66 -14.69 -34.97
N ASP A 115 -0.43 -14.29 -35.30
CA ASP A 115 0.67 -14.20 -34.32
C ASP A 115 0.65 -12.87 -33.53
N ILE A 116 -0.24 -11.96 -33.93
CA ILE A 116 -0.31 -10.58 -33.44
C ILE A 116 -1.76 -10.24 -33.07
N LEU A 117 -1.95 -9.64 -31.90
CA LEU A 117 -3.21 -9.05 -31.44
C LEU A 117 -3.15 -7.53 -31.58
N SER A 118 -4.30 -6.89 -31.83
CA SER A 118 -4.41 -5.43 -31.86
C SER A 118 -5.73 -4.94 -31.28
N HIS A 119 -5.75 -3.71 -30.77
CA HIS A 119 -6.94 -3.07 -30.20
C HIS A 119 -6.96 -1.56 -30.48
N GLY A 120 -8.14 -0.95 -30.35
CA GLY A 120 -8.36 0.49 -30.53
C GLY A 120 -8.20 1.35 -29.28
N CYS A 121 -7.81 0.79 -28.13
CA CYS A 121 -7.70 1.54 -26.87
C CYS A 121 -6.71 2.72 -26.95
N THR A 122 -7.09 3.88 -26.40
CA THR A 122 -6.21 5.05 -26.33
C THR A 122 -5.13 4.89 -25.25
N GLY A 123 -4.05 5.67 -25.35
CA GLY A 123 -2.94 5.66 -24.39
C GLY A 123 -3.28 6.20 -22.99
N LYS A 124 -4.47 6.78 -22.79
CA LYS A 124 -4.91 7.36 -21.50
C LYS A 124 -5.99 6.53 -20.79
N GLY A 125 -6.54 5.50 -21.42
CA GLY A 125 -7.62 4.68 -20.86
C GLY A 125 -7.10 3.51 -20.03
N ASN A 126 -7.95 2.95 -19.15
CA ASN A 126 -7.64 1.70 -18.44
C ASN A 126 -7.73 0.47 -19.36
N ASP A 127 -8.52 0.52 -20.43
CA ASP A 127 -8.80 -0.64 -21.29
C ASP A 127 -7.56 -1.18 -21.99
N GLN A 128 -6.58 -0.34 -22.31
CA GLN A 128 -5.30 -0.79 -22.85
C GLN A 128 -4.60 -1.78 -21.89
N VAL A 129 -4.65 -1.49 -20.58
CA VAL A 129 -4.06 -2.33 -19.54
C VAL A 129 -4.85 -3.63 -19.42
N ARG A 130 -6.19 -3.53 -19.41
CA ARG A 130 -7.09 -4.69 -19.29
C ARG A 130 -6.91 -5.68 -20.46
N PHE A 131 -6.87 -5.19 -21.69
CA PHE A 131 -6.66 -6.05 -22.86
C PHE A 131 -5.27 -6.68 -22.85
N GLU A 132 -4.22 -5.89 -22.65
CA GLU A 132 -2.86 -6.40 -22.83
C GLU A 132 -2.41 -7.33 -21.71
N LEU A 133 -2.77 -7.04 -20.46
CA LEU A 133 -2.51 -7.98 -19.36
C LEU A 133 -3.27 -9.29 -19.58
N ALA A 134 -4.53 -9.22 -20.04
CA ALA A 134 -5.29 -10.41 -20.40
C ALA A 134 -4.67 -11.19 -21.57
N PHE A 135 -4.20 -10.52 -22.62
CA PHE A 135 -3.50 -11.17 -23.72
C PHE A 135 -2.24 -11.88 -23.24
N LYS A 136 -1.43 -11.22 -22.39
CA LYS A 136 -0.21 -11.81 -21.84
C LYS A 136 -0.48 -13.00 -20.94
N ALA A 137 -1.57 -12.97 -20.17
CA ALA A 137 -1.99 -14.11 -19.35
C ALA A 137 -2.54 -15.26 -20.20
N CYS A 138 -3.38 -14.98 -21.21
CA CYS A 138 -4.02 -16.00 -22.04
C CYS A 138 -3.04 -16.67 -23.01
N ASN A 139 -2.17 -15.88 -23.67
CA ASN A 139 -1.12 -16.41 -24.55
C ASN A 139 0.09 -15.44 -24.60
N PRO A 140 1.13 -15.66 -23.77
CA PRO A 140 2.27 -14.75 -23.68
C PRO A 140 3.13 -14.67 -24.96
N LYS A 141 2.98 -15.64 -25.88
CA LYS A 141 3.73 -15.68 -27.15
C LYS A 141 3.20 -14.70 -28.18
N MET A 142 1.94 -14.28 -28.07
CA MET A 142 1.34 -13.34 -29.01
C MET A 142 1.95 -11.94 -28.85
N LYS A 143 2.27 -11.33 -29.99
CA LYS A 143 2.72 -9.93 -30.05
C LYS A 143 1.49 -9.02 -29.99
N VAL A 144 1.68 -7.79 -29.54
CA VAL A 144 0.62 -6.79 -29.50
C VAL A 144 1.02 -5.59 -30.35
N ILE A 145 0.11 -5.15 -31.20
CA ILE A 145 0.17 -3.86 -31.88
C ILE A 145 -0.89 -2.96 -31.26
N ALA A 146 -0.46 -1.91 -30.57
CA ALA A 146 -1.32 -0.89 -29.97
C ALA A 146 -1.09 0.46 -30.68
N PRO A 147 -1.82 0.76 -31.78
CA PRO A 147 -1.51 1.91 -32.64
C PRO A 147 -1.47 3.24 -31.89
N TRP A 148 -2.38 3.48 -30.95
CA TRP A 148 -2.40 4.72 -30.14
C TRP A 148 -1.22 4.92 -29.19
N ARG A 149 -0.25 3.98 -29.16
CA ARG A 149 1.03 4.14 -28.47
C ARG A 149 2.25 3.99 -29.39
N MET A 150 2.02 3.88 -30.69
CA MET A 150 3.09 3.80 -31.70
C MET A 150 3.39 5.20 -32.24
N PRO A 151 4.66 5.66 -32.20
CA PRO A 151 5.05 6.98 -32.69
C PRO A 151 4.52 7.30 -34.09
N GLU A 152 4.64 6.37 -35.02
CA GLU A 152 4.22 6.49 -36.42
C GLU A 152 2.71 6.71 -36.58
N PHE A 153 1.88 6.20 -35.66
CA PHE A 153 0.45 6.37 -35.70
C PHE A 153 0.04 7.68 -35.02
N ILE A 154 0.55 7.97 -33.81
CA ILE A 154 0.17 9.17 -33.05
C ILE A 154 0.71 10.47 -33.68
N GLN A 155 1.84 10.41 -34.39
CA GLN A 155 2.34 11.57 -35.15
C GLN A 155 1.46 11.86 -36.37
N LYS A 156 0.86 10.82 -36.96
CA LYS A 156 -0.03 10.94 -38.11
C LYS A 156 -1.45 11.35 -37.69
N PHE A 157 -1.90 10.91 -36.52
CA PHE A 157 -3.24 11.13 -35.99
C PHE A 157 -3.16 11.81 -34.62
N GLN A 158 -3.21 13.14 -34.59
CA GLN A 158 -3.19 13.90 -33.33
C GLN A 158 -4.57 14.02 -32.69
N GLY A 159 -5.63 13.75 -33.46
CA GLY A 159 -6.99 13.72 -32.96
C GLY A 159 -8.01 13.32 -34.00
N ARG A 160 -9.28 13.51 -33.66
CA ARG A 160 -10.43 13.10 -34.49
C ARG A 160 -10.44 13.73 -35.88
N ALA A 161 -9.97 14.97 -36.02
CA ALA A 161 -9.91 15.65 -37.32
C ALA A 161 -9.01 14.92 -38.32
N ASP A 162 -7.85 14.42 -37.88
CA ASP A 162 -6.92 13.67 -38.72
C ASP A 162 -7.49 12.30 -39.11
N LEU A 163 -8.18 11.63 -38.18
CA LEU A 163 -8.89 10.37 -38.46
C LEU A 163 -9.95 10.57 -39.54
N LEU A 164 -10.74 11.64 -39.46
CA LEU A 164 -11.75 11.97 -40.47
C LEU A 164 -11.14 12.28 -41.84
N LYS A 165 -10.02 13.01 -41.86
CA LYS A 165 -9.29 13.30 -43.10
C LYS A 165 -8.78 12.01 -43.74
N PHE A 166 -8.14 11.14 -42.97
CA PHE A 166 -7.64 9.85 -43.46
C PHE A 166 -8.78 8.92 -43.90
N ALA A 167 -9.91 8.96 -43.20
CA ALA A 167 -11.12 8.24 -43.59
C ALA A 167 -11.61 8.69 -44.97
N ALA A 168 -11.66 10.01 -45.22
CA ALA A 168 -12.02 10.55 -46.53
C ALA A 168 -11.03 10.15 -47.63
N GLU A 169 -9.72 10.25 -47.38
CA GLU A 169 -8.66 9.87 -48.33
C GLU A 169 -8.68 8.38 -48.69
N ASN A 170 -9.14 7.52 -47.77
CA ASN A 170 -9.13 6.06 -47.92
C ASN A 170 -10.52 5.45 -48.13
N ASN A 171 -11.54 6.28 -48.41
CA ASN A 171 -12.93 5.87 -48.62
C ASN A 171 -13.50 5.02 -47.47
N ILE A 172 -13.13 5.35 -46.23
CA ILE A 172 -13.67 4.70 -45.04
C ILE A 172 -15.07 5.27 -44.78
N PRO A 173 -16.14 4.45 -44.76
CA PRO A 173 -17.49 4.94 -44.47
C PRO A 173 -17.58 5.46 -43.03
N VAL A 174 -17.88 6.76 -42.88
CA VAL A 174 -18.05 7.41 -41.57
C VAL A 174 -19.53 7.65 -41.33
N SER A 175 -20.08 7.01 -40.30
CA SER A 175 -21.49 7.13 -39.88
C SER A 175 -21.76 8.37 -38.99
N SER A 176 -20.72 9.12 -38.60
CA SER A 176 -20.86 10.17 -37.59
C SER A 176 -21.64 11.38 -38.09
N SER A 177 -22.90 11.48 -37.69
CA SER A 177 -23.55 12.77 -37.52
C SER A 177 -22.85 13.54 -36.37
N PRO A 178 -22.72 14.88 -36.45
CA PRO A 178 -22.08 15.70 -35.41
C PRO A 178 -22.82 15.79 -34.06
N LYS A 179 -23.71 14.83 -33.73
CA LYS A 179 -24.71 14.97 -32.66
C LYS A 179 -24.30 14.51 -31.25
N ALA A 180 -23.28 13.67 -31.08
CA ALA A 180 -22.84 13.21 -29.76
C ALA A 180 -21.41 13.67 -29.48
N PRO A 181 -21.21 14.75 -28.68
CA PRO A 181 -19.88 15.27 -28.37
C PRO A 181 -19.11 14.45 -27.31
N TRP A 182 -19.54 13.22 -26.97
CA TRP A 182 -18.91 12.33 -25.99
C TRP A 182 -18.63 10.94 -26.60
N SER A 183 -17.72 10.20 -25.95
CA SER A 183 -17.42 8.80 -26.24
C SER A 183 -18.37 7.88 -25.47
N MET A 184 -18.73 6.74 -26.07
CA MET A 184 -19.62 5.75 -25.50
C MET A 184 -19.01 4.35 -25.57
N ASP A 185 -19.21 3.55 -24.51
CA ASP A 185 -18.93 2.13 -24.49
C ASP A 185 -20.11 1.39 -23.87
N ASP A 186 -20.82 0.64 -24.71
CA ASP A 186 -22.09 0.00 -24.40
C ASP A 186 -21.95 -1.52 -24.41
N ASN A 187 -22.55 -2.18 -23.42
CA ASN A 187 -22.63 -3.63 -23.34
C ASN A 187 -23.89 -4.06 -22.57
N LEU A 188 -24.08 -5.36 -22.35
CA LEU A 188 -25.28 -5.86 -21.68
C LEU A 188 -25.47 -5.26 -20.26
N VAL A 189 -24.41 -4.92 -19.54
CA VAL A 189 -24.46 -4.47 -18.14
C VAL A 189 -24.69 -2.97 -18.02
N HIS A 190 -24.03 -2.17 -18.85
CA HIS A 190 -24.08 -0.71 -18.74
C HIS A 190 -23.76 0.00 -20.06
N CYS A 191 -23.89 1.33 -20.06
CA CYS A 191 -23.15 2.20 -20.95
C CYS A 191 -22.34 3.20 -20.12
N SER A 192 -21.11 3.46 -20.56
CA SER A 192 -20.27 4.53 -20.02
C SER A 192 -20.17 5.69 -21.00
N TYR A 193 -20.18 6.92 -20.49
CA TYR A 193 -20.06 8.15 -21.25
C TYR A 193 -18.90 8.99 -20.71
N GLU A 194 -18.00 9.40 -21.60
CA GLU A 194 -16.80 10.17 -21.24
C GLU A 194 -16.37 11.15 -22.34
N ALA A 195 -15.37 11.98 -22.04
CA ALA A 195 -14.76 12.95 -22.95
C ALA A 195 -15.69 14.09 -23.42
N GLY A 196 -15.11 15.05 -24.14
CA GLY A 196 -15.81 16.21 -24.69
C GLY A 196 -16.43 17.09 -23.61
N VAL A 197 -17.73 17.36 -23.71
CA VAL A 197 -18.43 18.27 -22.77
C VAL A 197 -18.42 17.78 -21.32
N LEU A 198 -18.20 16.48 -21.09
CA LEU A 198 -18.14 15.88 -19.75
C LEU A 198 -16.77 16.04 -19.08
N GLU A 199 -15.74 16.49 -19.80
CA GLU A 199 -14.40 16.73 -19.22
C GLU A 199 -14.42 17.88 -18.22
N ASP A 200 -15.33 18.85 -18.39
CA ASP A 200 -15.62 19.86 -17.38
C ASP A 200 -16.53 19.25 -16.30
N PRO A 201 -16.05 19.04 -15.06
CA PRO A 201 -16.86 18.43 -14.00
C PRO A 201 -18.05 19.28 -13.54
N ASP A 202 -18.09 20.59 -13.85
CA ASP A 202 -19.22 21.47 -13.52
C ASP A 202 -20.33 21.42 -14.58
N HIS A 203 -20.05 20.84 -15.76
CA HIS A 203 -21.05 20.68 -16.81
C HIS A 203 -22.04 19.56 -16.47
N SER A 204 -23.31 19.87 -16.27
CA SER A 204 -24.33 18.86 -15.97
C SER A 204 -24.54 17.91 -17.16
N PRO A 205 -24.67 16.58 -16.96
CA PRO A 205 -24.90 15.65 -18.06
C PRO A 205 -26.22 15.96 -18.78
N PRO A 206 -26.21 16.15 -20.12
CA PRO A 206 -27.42 16.46 -20.87
C PRO A 206 -28.37 15.27 -20.91
N LYS A 207 -29.67 15.51 -21.11
CA LYS A 207 -30.72 14.46 -20.97
C LYS A 207 -30.54 13.33 -21.98
N GLU A 208 -30.15 13.67 -23.20
CA GLU A 208 -29.91 12.77 -24.33
C GLU A 208 -28.65 11.90 -24.17
N LEU A 209 -27.80 12.18 -23.17
CA LEU A 209 -26.64 11.35 -22.85
C LEU A 209 -27.09 9.96 -22.41
N TRP A 210 -28.13 9.86 -21.60
CA TRP A 210 -28.55 8.62 -20.97
C TRP A 210 -29.36 7.75 -21.94
N THR A 211 -28.75 6.70 -22.47
CA THR A 211 -29.37 5.82 -23.47
C THR A 211 -29.98 4.55 -22.88
N ARG A 212 -29.53 4.09 -21.69
CA ARG A 212 -30.04 2.85 -21.06
C ARG A 212 -31.06 3.10 -19.95
N THR A 213 -31.44 4.35 -19.72
CA THR A 213 -32.41 4.70 -18.68
C THR A 213 -33.28 5.86 -19.13
N VAL A 214 -34.60 5.80 -18.88
CA VAL A 214 -35.45 6.99 -18.97
C VAL A 214 -35.04 7.99 -17.89
N ASP A 215 -35.31 9.28 -18.12
CA ASP A 215 -35.09 10.28 -17.09
C ASP A 215 -35.95 9.96 -15.86
N PRO A 216 -35.41 9.95 -14.62
CA PRO A 216 -36.20 9.74 -13.42
C PRO A 216 -37.43 10.66 -13.31
N ILE A 217 -37.39 11.86 -13.91
CA ILE A 217 -38.55 12.76 -13.97
C ILE A 217 -39.66 12.18 -14.86
N ASP A 218 -39.29 11.58 -15.99
CA ASP A 218 -40.21 11.02 -16.99
C ASP A 218 -40.62 9.56 -16.72
N ALA A 219 -39.93 8.88 -15.79
CA ALA A 219 -40.27 7.51 -15.39
C ALA A 219 -41.72 7.41 -14.88
N PRO A 220 -42.38 6.22 -14.91
CA PRO A 220 -43.75 6.06 -14.45
C PRO A 220 -44.00 6.55 -13.01
N ASP A 221 -45.17 7.15 -12.77
CA ASP A 221 -45.64 7.58 -11.43
C ASP A 221 -46.23 6.42 -10.60
N VAL A 222 -45.99 5.17 -11.01
CA VAL A 222 -46.46 3.97 -10.31
C VAL A 222 -45.25 3.07 -10.01
N PRO A 223 -45.02 2.67 -8.75
CA PRO A 223 -43.96 1.72 -8.41
C PRO A 223 -44.18 0.38 -9.12
N TYR A 224 -43.11 -0.19 -9.66
CA TYR A 224 -43.14 -1.50 -10.30
C TYR A 224 -42.54 -2.56 -9.38
N ASN A 225 -43.35 -3.56 -9.00
CA ASN A 225 -42.97 -4.60 -8.05
C ASN A 225 -42.67 -5.93 -8.76
N PHE A 226 -41.63 -6.61 -8.31
CA PHE A 226 -41.17 -7.89 -8.84
C PHE A 226 -40.36 -8.64 -7.78
N THR A 227 -40.03 -9.91 -8.03
CA THR A 227 -39.26 -10.73 -7.10
C THR A 227 -38.05 -11.33 -7.82
N ILE A 228 -36.88 -11.32 -7.18
CA ILE A 228 -35.67 -11.99 -7.65
C ILE A 228 -35.39 -13.20 -6.75
N HIS A 229 -35.20 -14.36 -7.35
CA HIS A 229 -34.75 -15.58 -6.66
C HIS A 229 -33.26 -15.79 -6.88
N PHE A 230 -32.58 -16.22 -5.83
CA PHE A 230 -31.17 -16.52 -5.82
C PHE A 230 -30.92 -17.96 -5.39
N GLU A 231 -29.92 -18.59 -6.00
CA GLU A 231 -29.33 -19.84 -5.54
C GLU A 231 -27.81 -19.65 -5.43
N LYS A 232 -27.26 -19.87 -4.22
CA LYS A 232 -25.85 -19.63 -3.93
C LYS A 232 -25.35 -18.26 -4.40
N GLY A 233 -26.13 -17.21 -4.19
CA GLY A 233 -25.82 -15.83 -4.58
C GLY A 233 -26.03 -15.49 -6.06
N ILE A 234 -26.41 -16.48 -6.88
CA ILE A 234 -26.64 -16.31 -8.33
C ILE A 234 -28.13 -16.07 -8.58
N PRO A 235 -28.55 -15.03 -9.33
CA PRO A 235 -29.94 -14.87 -9.75
C PRO A 235 -30.37 -16.01 -10.68
N THR A 236 -31.41 -16.76 -10.29
CA THR A 236 -31.92 -17.91 -11.06
C THR A 236 -33.31 -17.68 -11.65
N LYS A 237 -34.08 -16.74 -11.08
CA LYS A 237 -35.43 -16.43 -11.55
C LYS A 237 -35.85 -15.01 -11.22
N VAL A 238 -36.54 -14.34 -12.14
CA VAL A 238 -37.27 -13.10 -11.87
C VAL A 238 -38.76 -13.31 -12.15
N VAL A 239 -39.60 -12.97 -11.18
CA VAL A 239 -41.06 -13.06 -11.26
C VAL A 239 -41.65 -11.66 -11.29
N THR A 240 -42.43 -11.36 -12.32
CA THR A 240 -43.12 -10.09 -12.51
C THR A 240 -44.63 -10.31 -12.63
N PRO A 241 -45.46 -9.25 -12.66
CA PRO A 241 -46.89 -9.40 -12.94
C PRO A 241 -47.21 -10.06 -14.30
N GLU A 242 -46.28 -10.00 -15.25
CA GLU A 242 -46.44 -10.54 -16.62
C GLU A 242 -45.99 -12.01 -16.75
N GLY A 243 -45.23 -12.56 -15.80
CA GLY A 243 -44.75 -13.94 -15.82
C GLY A 243 -43.43 -14.15 -15.09
N GLU A 244 -42.78 -15.29 -15.33
CA GLU A 244 -41.45 -15.61 -14.78
C GLU A 244 -40.42 -15.85 -15.90
N VAL A 245 -39.17 -15.46 -15.64
CA VAL A 245 -38.03 -15.65 -16.54
C VAL A 245 -36.88 -16.32 -15.78
N THR A 246 -36.32 -17.38 -16.35
CA THR A 246 -35.28 -18.23 -15.73
C THR A 246 -33.99 -18.34 -16.53
N ASP A 247 -34.00 -18.05 -17.84
CA ASP A 247 -32.77 -18.00 -18.63
C ASP A 247 -31.89 -16.84 -18.17
N SER A 248 -30.61 -17.09 -17.91
CA SER A 248 -29.66 -16.13 -17.31
C SER A 248 -29.58 -14.80 -18.08
N VAL A 249 -29.45 -14.86 -19.40
CA VAL A 249 -29.34 -13.68 -20.27
C VAL A 249 -30.70 -12.96 -20.35
N ALA A 250 -31.80 -13.70 -20.58
CA ALA A 250 -33.13 -13.11 -20.65
C ALA A 250 -33.55 -12.45 -19.32
N LEU A 251 -33.22 -13.07 -18.19
CA LEU A 251 -33.46 -12.56 -16.85
C LEU A 251 -32.69 -11.25 -16.63
N PHE A 252 -31.41 -11.22 -16.97
CA PHE A 252 -30.61 -10.01 -16.79
C PHE A 252 -31.08 -8.87 -17.72
N LYS A 253 -31.49 -9.20 -18.97
CA LYS A 253 -32.16 -8.25 -19.87
C LYS A 253 -33.48 -7.72 -19.30
N LEU A 254 -34.26 -8.57 -18.64
CA LEU A 254 -35.49 -8.14 -17.97
C LEU A 254 -35.18 -7.16 -16.83
N LEU A 255 -34.15 -7.41 -16.02
CA LEU A 255 -33.72 -6.46 -14.99
C LEU A 255 -33.24 -5.13 -15.58
N ASN A 256 -32.51 -5.16 -16.70
CA ASN A 256 -32.17 -3.96 -17.44
C ASN A 256 -33.41 -3.20 -17.93
N LYS A 257 -34.41 -3.91 -18.46
CA LYS A 257 -35.67 -3.29 -18.90
C LYS A 257 -36.42 -2.63 -17.74
N ILE A 258 -36.55 -3.33 -16.62
CA ILE A 258 -37.20 -2.80 -15.41
C ILE A 258 -36.48 -1.53 -14.93
N GLY A 259 -35.14 -1.57 -14.86
CA GLY A 259 -34.35 -0.42 -14.47
C GLY A 259 -34.39 0.72 -15.49
N HIS A 260 -34.36 0.40 -16.79
CA HIS A 260 -34.51 1.37 -17.88
C HIS A 260 -35.81 2.14 -17.74
N ASP A 261 -36.94 1.44 -17.67
CA ASP A 261 -38.28 2.02 -17.67
C ASP A 261 -38.53 2.88 -16.42
N ASN A 262 -37.75 2.66 -15.34
CA ASN A 262 -37.87 3.38 -14.07
C ASN A 262 -36.71 4.34 -13.79
N GLY A 263 -35.78 4.52 -14.73
CA GLY A 263 -34.65 5.46 -14.59
C GLY A 263 -33.56 5.07 -13.58
N VAL A 264 -33.48 3.78 -13.20
CA VAL A 264 -32.59 3.28 -12.14
C VAL A 264 -31.16 3.08 -12.65
N GLY A 265 -30.18 3.48 -11.84
CA GLY A 265 -28.77 3.10 -12.05
C GLY A 265 -27.91 4.14 -12.76
N ARG A 266 -28.33 5.41 -12.82
CA ARG A 266 -27.49 6.53 -13.26
C ARG A 266 -26.51 6.96 -12.16
N ILE A 267 -25.24 7.07 -12.49
CA ILE A 267 -24.21 7.70 -11.65
C ILE A 267 -23.36 8.67 -12.47
N ASP A 268 -22.90 9.73 -11.82
CA ASP A 268 -21.91 10.69 -12.32
C ASP A 268 -20.79 10.79 -11.27
N ILE A 269 -19.56 10.46 -11.69
CA ILE A 269 -18.42 10.31 -10.79
C ILE A 269 -17.16 10.91 -11.38
N VAL A 270 -16.26 11.31 -10.48
CA VAL A 270 -14.84 11.49 -10.79
C VAL A 270 -14.10 10.31 -10.17
N GLU A 271 -13.50 9.48 -11.00
CA GLU A 271 -12.80 8.26 -10.60
C GLU A 271 -11.29 8.37 -10.80
N ASN A 272 -10.55 7.49 -10.12
CA ASN A 272 -9.10 7.39 -10.28
C ASN A 272 -8.74 6.29 -11.28
N ARG A 273 -8.12 6.64 -12.41
CA ARG A 273 -7.59 5.65 -13.37
C ARG A 273 -6.36 4.96 -12.80
N PHE A 274 -6.14 3.71 -13.21
CA PHE A 274 -4.98 2.94 -12.76
C PHE A 274 -3.65 3.59 -13.16
N ILE A 275 -3.64 4.32 -14.28
CA ILE A 275 -2.48 5.08 -14.76
C ILE A 275 -2.24 6.42 -14.01
N GLY A 276 -2.94 6.67 -12.90
CA GLY A 276 -2.72 7.84 -12.03
C GLY A 276 -3.47 9.12 -12.42
N LEU A 277 -4.36 9.07 -13.42
CA LEU A 277 -5.16 10.22 -13.84
C LEU A 277 -6.57 10.16 -13.25
N LYS A 278 -7.13 11.31 -12.88
CA LYS A 278 -8.57 11.40 -12.62
C LYS A 278 -9.34 11.53 -13.93
N SER A 279 -10.53 10.95 -13.97
CA SER A 279 -11.46 11.04 -15.09
C SER A 279 -12.86 11.23 -14.57
N ARG A 280 -13.65 12.10 -15.21
CA ARG A 280 -15.10 12.11 -15.01
C ARG A 280 -15.74 11.10 -15.94
N GLY A 281 -16.68 10.32 -15.42
CA GLY A 281 -17.46 9.34 -16.17
C GLY A 281 -18.91 9.33 -15.71
N CYS A 282 -19.81 9.28 -16.67
CA CYS A 282 -21.23 9.05 -16.43
C CYS A 282 -21.57 7.60 -16.80
N TYR A 283 -22.39 6.92 -16.01
CA TYR A 283 -22.70 5.51 -16.21
C TYR A 283 -24.18 5.22 -15.96
N ASP A 284 -24.81 4.43 -16.82
CA ASP A 284 -26.14 3.87 -16.60
C ASP A 284 -26.10 2.33 -16.53
N THR A 285 -26.24 1.79 -15.31
CA THR A 285 -26.06 0.36 -15.01
C THR A 285 -27.33 -0.25 -14.40
N PRO A 286 -28.47 -0.32 -15.13
CA PRO A 286 -29.78 -0.56 -14.54
C PRO A 286 -29.93 -1.92 -13.87
N GLY A 287 -29.73 -3.02 -14.60
CA GLY A 287 -29.97 -4.38 -14.11
C GLY A 287 -29.04 -4.78 -12.98
N LEU A 288 -27.75 -4.44 -13.08
CA LEU A 288 -26.76 -4.75 -12.05
C LEU A 288 -26.98 -3.95 -10.76
N THR A 289 -27.45 -2.69 -10.85
CA THR A 289 -27.82 -1.90 -9.67
C THR A 289 -28.93 -2.59 -8.87
N ILE A 290 -29.96 -3.06 -9.57
CA ILE A 290 -31.09 -3.78 -8.97
C ILE A 290 -30.65 -5.12 -8.38
N ALA A 291 -29.93 -5.92 -9.16
CA ALA A 291 -29.50 -7.25 -8.76
C ALA A 291 -28.56 -7.21 -7.55
N ARG A 292 -27.59 -6.28 -7.53
CA ARG A 292 -26.68 -6.09 -6.41
C ARG A 292 -27.40 -5.66 -5.13
N LEU A 293 -28.39 -4.76 -5.24
CA LEU A 293 -29.19 -4.35 -4.08
C LEU A 293 -29.98 -5.53 -3.49
N ALA A 294 -30.64 -6.32 -4.33
CA ALA A 294 -31.37 -7.50 -3.88
C ALA A 294 -30.42 -8.53 -3.24
N HIS A 295 -29.25 -8.75 -3.84
CA HIS A 295 -28.24 -9.66 -3.32
C HIS A 295 -27.73 -9.23 -1.93
N LEU A 296 -27.28 -7.97 -1.77
CA LEU A 296 -26.84 -7.39 -0.50
C LEU A 296 -27.85 -7.57 0.63
N ASP A 297 -29.12 -7.53 0.28
CA ASP A 297 -30.23 -7.63 1.19
C ASP A 297 -30.47 -9.07 1.65
N LEU A 298 -30.44 -10.03 0.71
CA LEU A 298 -30.54 -11.46 1.02
C LEU A 298 -29.39 -11.92 1.92
N GLU A 299 -28.16 -11.48 1.66
CA GLU A 299 -27.00 -11.79 2.50
C GLU A 299 -27.21 -11.34 3.96
N GLY A 300 -27.97 -10.27 4.20
CA GLY A 300 -28.30 -9.84 5.55
C GLY A 300 -29.18 -10.81 6.32
N LEU A 301 -29.93 -11.66 5.62
CA LEU A 301 -30.77 -12.70 6.22
C LEU A 301 -29.97 -14.00 6.46
N VAL A 302 -29.06 -14.35 5.54
CA VAL A 302 -28.55 -15.73 5.42
C VAL A 302 -27.03 -15.89 5.65
N MET A 303 -26.27 -14.79 5.73
CA MET A 303 -24.82 -14.82 5.95
C MET A 303 -24.45 -14.38 7.37
N ASP A 304 -23.50 -15.07 7.98
CA ASP A 304 -22.94 -14.67 9.28
C ASP A 304 -22.30 -13.27 9.22
N ALA A 305 -22.51 -12.47 10.27
CA ALA A 305 -22.09 -11.07 10.30
C ALA A 305 -20.57 -10.89 10.24
N LYS A 306 -19.76 -11.84 10.75
CA LYS A 306 -18.29 -11.75 10.69
C LYS A 306 -17.76 -12.16 9.32
N VAL A 307 -18.33 -13.21 8.71
CA VAL A 307 -18.01 -13.60 7.33
C VAL A 307 -18.35 -12.46 6.37
N ARG A 308 -19.57 -11.91 6.46
CA ARG A 308 -19.99 -10.76 5.65
C ARG A 308 -19.03 -9.59 5.79
N LYS A 309 -18.65 -9.23 7.02
CA LYS A 309 -17.69 -8.15 7.28
C LYS A 309 -16.33 -8.39 6.60
N LEU A 310 -15.77 -9.60 6.69
CA LEU A 310 -14.50 -9.92 6.04
C LEU A 310 -14.60 -9.86 4.52
N ARG A 311 -15.71 -10.36 3.96
CA ARG A 311 -15.97 -10.30 2.52
C ARG A 311 -16.09 -8.84 2.06
N ASP A 312 -16.88 -8.01 2.75
CA ASP A 312 -17.06 -6.58 2.43
C ASP A 312 -15.77 -5.75 2.56
N GLN A 313 -14.96 -5.99 3.60
CA GLN A 313 -13.78 -5.17 3.90
C GLN A 313 -12.51 -5.56 3.16
N PHE A 314 -12.44 -6.78 2.63
CA PHE A 314 -11.24 -7.29 1.97
C PHE A 314 -11.55 -7.86 0.60
N VAL A 315 -12.37 -8.91 0.52
CA VAL A 315 -12.62 -9.64 -0.74
C VAL A 315 -13.29 -8.74 -1.79
N THR A 316 -14.34 -8.01 -1.41
CA THR A 316 -15.08 -7.11 -2.30
C THR A 316 -14.17 -6.02 -2.86
N ILE A 317 -13.33 -5.41 -2.01
CA ILE A 317 -12.43 -4.33 -2.40
C ILE A 317 -11.37 -4.83 -3.37
N GLU A 318 -10.62 -5.87 -2.97
CA GLU A 318 -9.48 -6.37 -3.76
C GLU A 318 -9.93 -7.03 -5.07
N TRP A 319 -11.05 -7.74 -5.08
CA TRP A 319 -11.58 -8.34 -6.31
C TRP A 319 -12.10 -7.26 -7.29
N SER A 320 -12.70 -6.19 -6.77
CA SER A 320 -13.10 -5.02 -7.58
C SER A 320 -11.88 -4.30 -8.17
N HIS A 321 -10.79 -4.17 -7.41
CA HIS A 321 -9.52 -3.64 -7.90
C HIS A 321 -8.91 -4.52 -8.99
N CYS A 322 -8.94 -5.85 -8.83
CA CYS A 322 -8.44 -6.76 -9.86
C CYS A 322 -9.12 -6.53 -11.21
N LEU A 323 -10.45 -6.41 -11.21
CA LEU A 323 -11.20 -6.08 -12.43
C LEU A 323 -10.87 -4.69 -12.97
N TYR A 324 -10.92 -3.67 -12.12
CA TYR A 324 -10.71 -2.29 -12.56
C TYR A 324 -9.32 -2.07 -13.17
N ASN A 325 -8.28 -2.66 -12.56
CA ASN A 325 -6.88 -2.53 -12.95
C ASN A 325 -6.43 -3.49 -14.07
N GLY A 326 -7.29 -4.40 -14.52
CA GLY A 326 -6.95 -5.36 -15.58
C GLY A 326 -6.21 -6.61 -15.10
N MET A 327 -6.23 -6.87 -13.80
CA MET A 327 -5.62 -8.05 -13.15
C MET A 327 -6.62 -9.22 -13.04
N TYR A 328 -7.59 -9.34 -13.95
CA TYR A 328 -8.58 -10.44 -13.86
C TYR A 328 -7.91 -11.81 -13.97
N PHE A 329 -6.94 -12.00 -14.85
CA PHE A 329 -6.24 -13.28 -15.03
C PHE A 329 -5.04 -13.45 -14.09
N SER A 330 -5.06 -12.83 -12.91
CA SER A 330 -3.98 -12.92 -11.92
C SER A 330 -4.24 -14.00 -10.86
N PRO A 331 -3.18 -14.52 -10.19
CA PRO A 331 -3.33 -15.49 -9.11
C PRO A 331 -4.03 -14.91 -7.88
N GLU A 332 -3.85 -13.63 -7.57
CA GLU A 332 -4.53 -12.98 -6.44
C GLU A 332 -6.05 -12.88 -6.64
N ARG A 333 -6.53 -12.61 -7.87
CA ARG A 333 -7.96 -12.67 -8.18
C ARG A 333 -8.51 -14.08 -7.94
N GLU A 334 -7.76 -15.12 -8.34
CA GLU A 334 -8.16 -16.53 -8.18
C GLU A 334 -8.22 -16.96 -6.71
N PHE A 335 -7.26 -16.50 -5.91
CA PHE A 335 -7.27 -16.71 -4.47
C PHE A 335 -8.49 -16.06 -3.79
N LEU A 336 -8.80 -14.81 -4.15
CA LEU A 336 -9.95 -14.08 -3.62
C LEU A 336 -11.28 -14.74 -4.01
N GLU A 337 -11.39 -15.23 -5.25
CA GLU A 337 -12.60 -15.85 -5.78
C GLU A 337 -12.98 -17.13 -5.01
N ASN A 338 -12.02 -17.91 -4.53
CA ASN A 338 -12.32 -19.07 -3.69
C ASN A 338 -13.00 -18.68 -2.36
N SER A 339 -12.55 -17.58 -1.74
CA SER A 339 -13.17 -17.06 -0.52
C SER A 339 -14.56 -16.49 -0.80
N LEU A 340 -14.74 -15.89 -1.99
CA LEU A 340 -16.03 -15.41 -2.45
C LEU A 340 -17.02 -16.58 -2.62
N VAL A 341 -16.67 -17.62 -3.37
CA VAL A 341 -17.54 -18.78 -3.61
C VAL A 341 -18.00 -19.41 -2.30
N TYR A 342 -17.08 -19.59 -1.34
CA TYR A 342 -17.41 -20.09 -0.01
C TYR A 342 -18.45 -19.21 0.71
N SER A 343 -18.32 -17.88 0.65
CA SER A 343 -19.27 -16.97 1.30
C SER A 343 -20.71 -17.10 0.77
N GLN A 344 -20.88 -17.66 -0.43
CA GLN A 344 -22.17 -17.68 -1.13
C GLN A 344 -22.96 -18.98 -0.92
N GLU A 345 -22.41 -19.98 -0.23
CA GLU A 345 -23.04 -21.31 -0.10
C GLU A 345 -24.47 -21.27 0.49
N SER A 346 -24.72 -20.39 1.44
CA SER A 346 -26.04 -20.22 2.08
C SER A 346 -26.91 -19.12 1.47
N VAL A 347 -26.43 -18.41 0.44
CA VAL A 347 -27.11 -17.24 -0.15
C VAL A 347 -28.19 -17.68 -1.15
N THR A 348 -29.20 -18.38 -0.65
CA THR A 348 -30.31 -18.92 -1.46
C THR A 348 -31.63 -18.42 -0.89
N GLY A 349 -32.54 -17.92 -1.72
CA GLY A 349 -33.80 -17.35 -1.26
C GLY A 349 -34.46 -16.44 -2.29
N GLU A 350 -35.41 -15.62 -1.87
CA GLU A 350 -36.05 -14.63 -2.73
C GLU A 350 -36.11 -13.26 -2.06
N VAL A 351 -36.06 -12.22 -2.90
CA VAL A 351 -36.14 -10.82 -2.49
C VAL A 351 -37.19 -10.12 -3.33
N ARG A 352 -38.22 -9.58 -2.67
CA ARG A 352 -39.27 -8.78 -3.27
C ARG A 352 -38.76 -7.34 -3.40
N MET A 353 -38.80 -6.81 -4.61
CA MET A 353 -38.27 -5.51 -5.00
C MET A 353 -39.38 -4.59 -5.48
N SER A 354 -39.13 -3.28 -5.38
CA SER A 354 -39.92 -2.23 -6.01
C SER A 354 -38.97 -1.23 -6.66
N VAL A 355 -39.25 -0.79 -7.88
CA VAL A 355 -38.53 0.34 -8.51
C VAL A 355 -39.47 1.51 -8.73
N TYR A 356 -38.96 2.71 -8.50
CA TYR A 356 -39.72 3.94 -8.65
C TYR A 356 -38.79 5.12 -8.86
N LYS A 357 -39.00 5.88 -9.95
CA LYS A 357 -38.41 7.21 -10.20
C LYS A 357 -36.90 7.29 -9.87
N GLY A 358 -36.11 6.41 -10.47
CA GLY A 358 -34.65 6.38 -10.35
C GLY A 358 -34.10 5.56 -9.19
N ALA A 359 -34.96 5.03 -8.33
CA ALA A 359 -34.56 4.25 -7.17
C ALA A 359 -35.09 2.82 -7.20
N ALA A 360 -34.36 1.91 -6.56
CA ALA A 360 -34.77 0.55 -6.26
C ALA A 360 -34.88 0.38 -4.73
N TYR A 361 -35.89 -0.36 -4.30
CA TYR A 361 -36.26 -0.56 -2.91
C TYR A 361 -36.51 -2.04 -2.65
N VAL A 362 -36.14 -2.50 -1.46
CA VAL A 362 -36.48 -3.85 -1.02
C VAL A 362 -37.78 -3.81 -0.22
N LEU A 363 -38.74 -4.65 -0.59
CA LEU A 363 -40.04 -4.81 0.09
C LEU A 363 -40.03 -5.95 1.12
N GLY A 364 -39.12 -6.91 0.97
CA GLY A 364 -38.94 -8.01 1.89
C GLY A 364 -38.16 -9.15 1.27
N ARG A 365 -37.80 -10.14 2.08
CA ARG A 365 -36.94 -11.25 1.71
C ARG A 365 -37.34 -12.49 2.50
N LYS A 366 -37.13 -13.68 1.94
CA LYS A 366 -37.31 -14.96 2.65
C LYS A 366 -36.29 -15.97 2.17
N SER A 367 -35.90 -16.88 3.05
CA SER A 367 -34.98 -17.97 2.77
C SER A 367 -35.19 -19.08 3.79
N ASP A 368 -35.16 -20.32 3.32
CA ASP A 368 -35.12 -21.52 4.16
C ASP A 368 -33.71 -22.14 4.21
N ALA A 369 -32.71 -21.49 3.57
CA ALA A 369 -31.36 -22.02 3.41
C ALA A 369 -30.45 -21.75 4.62
N SER A 370 -30.90 -20.95 5.58
CA SER A 370 -30.12 -20.55 6.75
C SER A 370 -31.02 -20.37 7.97
N ASN A 371 -30.52 -20.81 9.14
CA ASN A 371 -31.20 -20.65 10.44
C ASN A 371 -30.65 -19.46 11.24
N LEU A 372 -29.91 -18.54 10.60
CA LEU A 372 -29.28 -17.41 11.29
C LEU A 372 -30.28 -16.33 11.74
N TYR A 373 -31.42 -16.20 11.07
CA TYR A 373 -32.50 -15.31 11.48
C TYR A 373 -33.63 -16.11 12.12
N SER A 374 -33.95 -15.78 13.37
CA SER A 374 -35.07 -16.33 14.13
C SER A 374 -36.04 -15.20 14.46
N GLN A 375 -37.28 -15.30 13.96
CA GLN A 375 -38.34 -14.35 14.31
C GLN A 375 -38.64 -14.42 15.82
N GLU A 376 -38.51 -15.60 16.42
CA GLU A 376 -38.74 -15.81 17.85
C GLU A 376 -37.67 -15.10 18.70
N ASP A 377 -36.38 -15.32 18.40
CA ASP A 377 -35.26 -14.71 19.16
C ASP A 377 -35.25 -13.18 19.04
N ALA A 378 -35.74 -12.65 17.91
CA ALA A 378 -35.83 -11.21 17.64
C ALA A 378 -37.14 -10.57 18.15
N SER A 379 -38.12 -11.38 18.57
CA SER A 379 -39.43 -10.89 18.99
C SER A 379 -39.34 -10.06 20.26
N MET A 380 -40.08 -8.96 20.32
CA MET A 380 -40.24 -8.18 21.55
C MET A 380 -41.42 -8.70 22.41
N ASP A 381 -42.24 -9.60 21.86
CA ASP A 381 -43.39 -10.21 22.52
C ASP A 381 -43.05 -11.56 23.18
N SER A 382 -41.82 -12.05 22.96
CA SER A 382 -41.29 -13.29 23.54
C SER A 382 -39.90 -13.07 24.14
N LEU A 383 -39.52 -13.94 25.08
CA LEU A 383 -38.17 -14.01 25.66
C LEU A 383 -37.57 -15.41 25.49
N GLU A 384 -38.21 -16.27 24.69
CA GLU A 384 -37.66 -17.58 24.35
C GLU A 384 -36.39 -17.38 23.49
N GLY A 385 -35.31 -18.12 23.78
CA GLY A 385 -34.04 -17.99 23.04
C GLY A 385 -33.12 -16.81 23.46
N PHE A 386 -33.64 -15.77 24.12
CA PHE A 386 -32.83 -14.60 24.55
C PHE A 386 -33.13 -14.16 25.98
N SER A 387 -32.08 -14.02 26.81
CA SER A 387 -32.18 -13.50 28.18
C SER A 387 -31.79 -12.02 28.26
N PRO A 388 -32.73 -11.09 28.55
CA PRO A 388 -32.39 -9.68 28.77
C PRO A 388 -31.40 -9.46 29.92
N MET A 389 -31.31 -10.40 30.88
CA MET A 389 -30.39 -10.28 32.02
C MET A 389 -28.92 -10.31 31.57
N ASP A 390 -28.58 -11.10 30.56
CA ASP A 390 -27.20 -11.22 30.05
C ASP A 390 -26.72 -9.91 29.41
N THR A 391 -27.65 -9.14 28.87
CA THR A 391 -27.37 -7.83 28.25
C THR A 391 -26.82 -6.84 29.26
N SER A 392 -27.19 -6.93 30.54
CA SER A 392 -26.66 -6.05 31.59
C SER A 392 -25.16 -6.27 31.80
N GLY A 393 -24.70 -7.53 31.83
CA GLY A 393 -23.28 -7.87 31.89
C GLY A 393 -22.53 -7.46 30.62
N PHE A 394 -23.11 -7.72 29.44
CA PHE A 394 -22.55 -7.32 28.15
C PHE A 394 -22.38 -5.80 28.04
N ILE A 395 -23.43 -5.03 28.36
CA ILE A 395 -23.39 -3.57 28.37
C ILE A 395 -22.36 -3.11 29.39
N ALA A 396 -22.34 -3.64 30.62
CA ALA A 396 -21.35 -3.25 31.62
C ALA A 396 -19.92 -3.41 31.08
N ILE A 397 -19.61 -4.55 30.44
CA ILE A 397 -18.29 -4.80 29.85
C ILE A 397 -17.98 -3.80 28.72
N GLN A 398 -18.91 -3.57 27.80
CA GLN A 398 -18.73 -2.59 26.71
C GLN A 398 -18.65 -1.14 27.23
N ALA A 399 -19.38 -0.84 28.29
CA ALA A 399 -19.48 0.47 28.91
C ALA A 399 -18.21 0.83 29.68
N ILE A 400 -17.40 -0.12 30.19
CA ILE A 400 -16.16 0.17 30.93
C ILE A 400 -15.29 1.21 30.21
N ARG A 401 -15.12 1.09 28.89
CA ARG A 401 -14.35 2.08 28.12
C ARG A 401 -15.11 3.38 27.87
N LEU A 402 -16.44 3.31 27.69
CA LEU A 402 -17.28 4.47 27.38
C LEU A 402 -17.54 5.36 28.61
N GLU A 403 -17.73 4.77 29.79
CA GLU A 403 -17.87 5.48 31.07
C GLU A 403 -16.58 6.24 31.40
N LYS A 404 -15.41 5.61 31.25
CA LYS A 404 -14.11 6.28 31.45
C LYS A 404 -13.94 7.46 30.51
N TYR A 405 -14.32 7.29 29.24
CA TYR A 405 -14.31 8.38 28.26
C TYR A 405 -15.28 9.52 28.65
N GLY A 406 -16.52 9.19 29.03
CA GLY A 406 -17.52 10.17 29.47
C GLY A 406 -17.12 10.94 30.73
N LEU A 407 -16.55 10.27 31.73
CA LEU A 407 -16.02 10.90 32.94
C LEU A 407 -14.87 11.86 32.63
N GLN A 408 -13.96 11.47 31.73
CA GLN A 408 -12.88 12.34 31.28
C GLN A 408 -13.45 13.60 30.62
N LYS A 409 -14.47 13.46 29.76
CA LYS A 409 -15.19 14.59 29.15
C LYS A 409 -15.85 15.54 30.16
N ILE A 410 -16.49 15.01 31.20
CA ILE A 410 -17.09 15.83 32.28
C ILE A 410 -15.99 16.60 33.02
N LYS A 411 -14.90 15.92 33.38
CA LYS A 411 -13.76 16.52 34.07
C LYS A 411 -13.11 17.65 33.26
N ASP A 412 -13.04 17.50 31.93
CA ASP A 412 -12.47 18.50 31.02
C ASP A 412 -13.42 19.67 30.73
N GLY A 413 -14.54 19.79 31.45
CA GLY A 413 -15.53 20.85 31.25
C GLY A 413 -16.28 20.77 29.91
N LYS A 414 -16.13 19.66 29.19
CA LYS A 414 -16.76 19.36 27.90
C LYS A 414 -17.66 18.11 28.04
N PRO A 415 -18.63 18.09 28.97
CA PRO A 415 -19.50 16.92 29.13
C PRO A 415 -20.19 16.61 27.79
N LEU A 416 -20.31 15.33 27.46
CA LEU A 416 -20.97 14.89 26.22
C LEU A 416 -22.44 15.34 26.17
N THR A 417 -23.05 15.57 27.34
CA THR A 417 -24.31 16.28 27.49
C THR A 417 -24.10 17.78 27.28
N LYS A 418 -24.52 18.31 26.13
CA LYS A 418 -24.60 19.76 25.94
C LYS A 418 -25.61 20.34 26.92
N ALA A 419 -25.19 21.25 27.80
CA ALA A 419 -26.13 22.00 28.64
C ALA A 419 -27.03 22.85 27.73
N GLY A 420 -28.30 22.46 27.61
CA GLY A 420 -29.30 23.24 26.90
C GLY A 420 -29.51 24.59 27.60
N SER A 421 -29.52 25.66 26.81
CA SER A 421 -30.04 26.95 27.24
C SER A 421 -31.50 26.80 27.71
N ARG A 422 -31.76 26.91 29.02
CA ARG A 422 -32.69 27.91 29.62
C ARG A 422 -33.03 27.63 31.10
N SER A 423 -33.27 28.78 31.75
CA SER A 423 -33.83 29.07 33.06
C SER A 423 -34.86 28.12 33.68
N ALA A 424 -34.90 28.19 35.02
CA ALA A 424 -35.96 27.80 35.94
C ALA A 424 -36.05 26.32 36.29
N ILE A 425 -35.40 25.93 37.39
CA ILE A 425 -36.05 25.51 38.63
C ILE A 425 -34.96 25.48 39.71
N SER A 426 -34.99 26.49 40.57
CA SER A 426 -34.34 26.45 41.88
C SER A 426 -35.34 25.93 42.90
N ARG A 427 -34.82 25.33 43.98
CA ARG A 427 -35.49 24.93 45.24
C ARG A 427 -36.10 23.51 45.26
N LEU A 428 -35.32 22.60 45.85
CA LEU A 428 -35.72 21.79 47.01
C LEU A 428 -34.41 21.31 47.68
N VAL A 429 -33.98 22.00 48.75
CA VAL A 429 -34.08 21.56 50.16
C VAL A 429 -33.16 20.35 50.42
N ARG A 430 -31.96 20.55 50.98
CA ARG A 430 -31.62 20.53 52.42
C ARG A 430 -31.73 19.13 53.08
N GLN A 431 -30.66 18.80 53.81
CA GLN A 431 -30.51 17.83 54.91
C GLN A 431 -30.23 16.36 54.54
N SER A 432 -28.98 15.92 54.75
CA SER A 432 -28.58 15.07 55.89
C SER A 432 -27.15 14.54 55.73
N SER A 433 -26.28 14.87 56.68
CA SER A 433 -25.02 14.13 56.98
C SER A 433 -25.30 13.10 58.09
N PRO A 434 -24.31 12.36 58.64
CA PRO A 434 -23.42 11.33 58.08
C PRO A 434 -23.45 10.03 58.96
N LEU A 435 -22.78 8.92 58.59
CA LEU A 435 -22.31 7.81 59.48
C LEU A 435 -21.37 6.88 58.67
N ARG A 436 -20.03 6.83 58.90
CA ARG A 436 -19.25 5.89 59.77
C ARG A 436 -19.60 4.40 59.55
N SER A 437 -18.70 3.42 59.42
CA SER A 437 -17.23 3.30 59.58
C SER A 437 -16.77 1.84 59.32
N LEU A 438 -15.66 1.63 58.57
CA LEU A 438 -14.52 0.68 58.71
C LEU A 438 -14.73 -0.85 58.99
N PRO A 439 -13.70 -1.75 58.92
CA PRO A 439 -12.28 -1.65 58.48
C PRO A 439 -11.76 -2.84 57.60
N ALA A 440 -10.54 -2.71 57.02
CA ALA A 440 -9.46 -3.72 56.96
C ALA A 440 -8.35 -3.25 55.98
N THR A 441 -7.28 -2.59 56.44
CA THR A 441 -5.96 -3.16 56.85
C THR A 441 -5.24 -4.00 55.78
N ALA A 442 -4.21 -3.42 55.13
CA ALA A 442 -2.82 -3.92 54.96
C ALA A 442 -2.04 -2.97 53.99
N PRO A 443 -0.70 -2.95 53.95
CA PRO A 443 0.09 -1.75 54.24
C PRO A 443 0.56 -0.97 53.01
N ALA A 444 0.80 0.32 53.25
CA ALA A 444 1.44 1.23 52.34
C ALA A 444 2.92 0.84 52.11
N VAL A 445 3.31 0.69 50.84
CA VAL A 445 4.66 0.98 50.39
C VAL A 445 4.61 2.32 49.68
N ARG A 446 4.97 3.38 50.41
CA ARG A 446 5.28 4.69 49.85
C ARG A 446 6.54 4.53 48.98
N ARG A 447 6.41 4.76 47.67
CA ARG A 447 7.49 5.40 46.91
C ARG A 447 6.99 6.77 46.46
N CYS A 448 7.54 7.79 47.11
CA CYS A 448 7.42 9.18 46.70
C CYS A 448 7.80 9.32 45.22
N TRP A 449 6.85 9.72 44.39
CA TRP A 449 7.13 10.54 43.22
C TRP A 449 6.49 11.90 43.47
N ARG A 450 7.22 12.74 44.22
CA ARG A 450 7.09 14.19 44.09
C ARG A 450 8.10 14.60 43.02
N ALA A 451 7.61 15.01 41.86
CA ALA A 451 8.28 15.93 40.96
C ALA A 451 7.19 16.91 40.51
N GLN A 452 7.05 18.02 41.23
CA GLN A 452 7.46 19.35 40.77
C GLN A 452 6.81 19.75 39.44
N TYR A 453 5.77 20.58 39.56
CA TYR A 453 5.43 21.53 38.50
C TYR A 453 6.65 22.42 38.26
N SER A 454 7.10 22.52 37.01
CA SER A 454 7.94 23.62 36.56
C SER A 454 7.63 23.97 35.11
N SER A 455 7.72 25.27 34.86
CA SER A 455 7.62 26.02 33.62
C SER A 455 8.34 25.40 32.43
N LYS A 456 8.00 25.84 31.20
CA LYS A 456 8.83 25.72 29.98
C LYS A 456 10.32 25.70 30.37
N SER A 457 10.97 24.54 30.29
CA SER A 457 12.40 24.45 30.62
C SER A 457 13.17 25.16 29.51
N GLU A 458 13.98 26.14 29.87
CA GLU A 458 14.96 26.70 28.93
C GLU A 458 15.84 25.56 28.40
N LEU A 459 16.04 25.52 27.08
CA LEU A 459 16.94 24.56 26.45
C LEU A 459 18.36 24.72 27.02
N PRO A 460 19.11 23.62 27.22
CA PRO A 460 20.46 23.71 27.74
C PRO A 460 21.36 24.47 26.76
N LYS A 461 22.33 25.25 27.27
CA LYS A 461 23.30 25.96 26.41
C LYS A 461 24.33 25.03 25.78
N THR A 462 24.56 23.87 26.40
CA THR A 462 25.51 22.86 25.95
C THR A 462 24.97 21.46 26.24
N VAL A 463 25.39 20.47 25.45
CA VAL A 463 25.08 19.06 25.66
C VAL A 463 26.38 18.25 25.70
N THR A 464 26.44 17.23 26.56
CA THR A 464 27.61 16.36 26.69
C THR A 464 27.27 14.96 26.18
N ILE A 465 28.04 14.45 25.21
CA ILE A 465 27.89 13.13 24.60
C ILE A 465 29.27 12.47 24.59
N ASN A 466 29.39 11.24 25.10
CA ASN A 466 30.66 10.48 25.18
C ASN A 466 31.86 11.30 25.73
N SER A 467 31.61 12.11 26.77
CA SER A 467 32.60 12.99 27.43
C SER A 467 33.05 14.23 26.63
N GLN A 468 32.49 14.48 25.45
CA GLN A 468 32.68 15.71 24.68
C GLN A 468 31.49 16.66 24.89
N THR A 469 31.74 17.97 24.97
CA THR A 469 30.70 18.98 25.20
C THR A 469 30.54 19.85 23.96
N TYR A 470 29.30 19.98 23.50
CA TYR A 470 28.95 20.68 22.27
C TYR A 470 28.04 21.88 22.59
N PRO A 471 28.20 23.01 21.88
CA PRO A 471 27.26 24.12 21.96
C PRO A 471 25.92 23.72 21.34
N VAL A 472 24.83 24.11 21.99
CA VAL A 472 23.46 23.84 21.56
C VAL A 472 22.91 25.07 20.83
N ASP A 473 22.29 24.83 19.68
CA ASP A 473 21.51 25.83 18.96
C ASP A 473 20.01 25.61 19.23
N PRO A 474 19.32 26.54 19.90
CA PRO A 474 17.89 26.38 20.21
C PRO A 474 16.98 26.17 19.00
N GLU A 475 17.38 26.60 17.80
CA GLU A 475 16.58 26.45 16.58
C GLU A 475 16.66 25.03 15.99
N TRP A 476 17.79 24.35 16.21
CA TRP A 476 18.10 23.05 15.63
C TRP A 476 18.01 21.90 16.63
N TYR A 477 18.27 22.15 17.90
CA TYR A 477 18.41 21.10 18.91
C TYR A 477 17.11 20.32 19.15
N ASN A 478 17.16 19.00 18.93
CA ASN A 478 16.01 18.11 19.09
C ASN A 478 16.33 16.78 19.80
N LEU A 479 17.46 16.66 20.50
CA LEU A 479 17.81 15.45 21.25
C LEU A 479 17.05 15.37 22.57
N SER A 480 16.37 14.25 22.80
CA SER A 480 15.73 13.94 24.08
C SER A 480 16.68 13.28 25.09
N PRO A 481 16.39 13.33 26.41
CA PRO A 481 17.15 12.57 27.41
C PRO A 481 17.17 11.06 27.12
N THR A 482 16.12 10.52 26.50
CA THR A 482 16.04 9.12 26.09
C THR A 482 17.12 8.80 25.06
N ILE A 483 17.21 9.60 24.00
CA ILE A 483 18.21 9.44 22.95
C ILE A 483 19.63 9.62 23.49
N LEU A 484 19.86 10.64 24.32
CA LEU A 484 21.16 10.85 24.96
C LEU A 484 21.62 9.64 25.76
N ASN A 485 20.72 8.99 26.50
CA ASN A 485 21.04 7.80 27.28
C ASN A 485 21.45 6.59 26.40
N LEU A 486 20.95 6.51 25.16
CA LEU A 486 21.28 5.44 24.23
C LEU A 486 22.69 5.59 23.64
N THR A 487 23.22 6.82 23.53
CA THR A 487 24.55 7.09 22.94
C THR A 487 25.73 6.43 23.63
N SER A 488 25.56 6.08 24.89
CA SER A 488 26.60 5.42 25.71
C SER A 488 26.53 3.90 25.69
N ARG A 489 25.45 3.30 25.15
CA ARG A 489 25.18 1.85 25.27
C ARG A 489 26.14 1.00 24.45
N LYS A 490 26.48 1.42 23.23
CA LYS A 490 27.42 0.74 22.31
C LYS A 490 27.23 -0.79 22.25
N LEU A 491 26.01 -1.25 21.95
CA LEU A 491 25.63 -2.68 22.06
C LEU A 491 26.50 -3.60 21.17
N HIS A 492 26.95 -3.10 20.03
CA HIS A 492 27.87 -3.78 19.11
C HIS A 492 29.26 -4.07 19.71
N LEU A 493 29.63 -3.44 20.83
CA LEU A 493 30.88 -3.70 21.57
C LEU A 493 30.65 -4.54 22.84
N GLN A 494 29.41 -4.72 23.28
CA GLN A 494 29.13 -5.48 24.48
C GLN A 494 29.40 -6.96 24.24
N LYS A 495 30.20 -7.58 25.13
CA LYS A 495 30.49 -9.01 25.05
C LYS A 495 29.17 -9.80 25.09
N ASP A 496 29.08 -10.84 24.25
CA ASP A 496 27.93 -11.75 24.17
C ASP A 496 26.60 -11.13 23.75
N HIS A 497 26.55 -9.82 23.47
CA HIS A 497 25.34 -9.20 22.97
C HIS A 497 25.05 -9.69 21.54
N PRO A 498 23.79 -10.03 21.18
CA PRO A 498 23.45 -10.52 19.84
C PRO A 498 23.98 -9.66 18.67
N VAL A 499 23.93 -8.34 18.81
CA VAL A 499 24.48 -7.39 17.83
C VAL A 499 26.01 -7.51 17.72
N SER A 500 26.72 -7.63 18.84
CA SER A 500 28.18 -7.81 18.88
C SER A 500 28.62 -9.15 18.30
N ILE A 501 27.87 -10.21 18.58
CA ILE A 501 28.10 -11.54 18.00
C ILE A 501 27.91 -11.49 16.48
N THR A 502 26.82 -10.86 16.02
CA THR A 502 26.52 -10.71 14.59
C THR A 502 27.62 -9.93 13.88
N ARG A 503 28.10 -8.82 14.47
CA ARG A 503 29.27 -8.08 14.00
C ARG A 503 30.48 -8.99 13.84
N GLN A 504 30.84 -9.75 14.87
CA GLN A 504 32.02 -10.63 14.84
C GLN A 504 31.92 -11.72 13.77
N ILE A 505 30.71 -12.26 13.53
CA ILE A 505 30.47 -13.23 12.45
C ILE A 505 30.75 -12.58 11.10
N ILE A 506 30.24 -11.37 10.85
CA ILE A 506 30.47 -10.67 9.58
C ILE A 506 31.96 -10.31 9.43
N GLU A 507 32.59 -9.74 10.46
CA GLU A 507 34.03 -9.42 10.46
C GLU A 507 34.90 -10.64 10.15
N SER A 508 34.50 -11.85 10.55
CA SER A 508 35.26 -13.07 10.25
C SER A 508 35.36 -13.40 8.74
N VAL A 509 34.46 -12.86 7.92
CA VAL A 509 34.48 -13.02 6.45
C VAL A 509 35.36 -11.96 5.77
N PHE A 510 35.75 -10.91 6.50
CA PHE A 510 36.58 -9.81 6.02
C PHE A 510 37.84 -9.69 6.87
N PRO A 511 38.83 -10.59 6.69
CA PRO A 511 39.98 -10.68 7.59
C PRO A 511 41.03 -9.58 7.34
N SER A 512 41.78 -9.28 8.41
CA SER A 512 43.03 -8.53 8.35
C SER A 512 44.11 -9.28 7.55
N PRO A 513 45.04 -8.58 6.86
CA PRO A 513 45.24 -7.14 6.85
C PRO A 513 44.41 -6.39 5.79
N THR A 514 43.62 -7.10 4.97
CA THR A 514 42.87 -6.48 3.86
C THR A 514 41.79 -5.56 4.37
N PHE A 515 41.01 -6.01 5.36
CA PHE A 515 39.97 -5.21 6.00
C PHE A 515 40.34 -4.92 7.45
N LEU A 516 40.31 -3.64 7.83
CA LEU A 516 40.49 -3.24 9.22
C LEU A 516 39.15 -2.85 9.86
N PRO A 517 38.81 -3.36 11.05
CA PRO A 517 37.57 -3.00 11.74
C PRO A 517 37.70 -1.69 12.53
N TYR A 518 36.69 -0.83 12.41
CA TYR A 518 36.53 0.47 13.06
C TYR A 518 35.20 0.51 13.83
N ASN A 519 35.25 0.16 15.10
CA ASN A 519 34.05 -0.02 15.93
C ASN A 519 33.91 1.00 17.06
N ASN A 520 34.79 2.00 17.12
CA ASN A 520 34.84 2.99 18.22
C ASN A 520 34.67 4.44 17.74
N LEU A 521 34.16 4.63 16.52
CA LEU A 521 33.96 5.97 15.95
C LEU A 521 32.88 6.74 16.72
N ASP A 522 33.08 8.05 16.88
CA ASP A 522 32.19 8.91 17.66
C ASP A 522 30.83 9.07 16.94
N PRO A 523 29.69 8.92 17.63
CA PRO A 523 28.36 9.12 17.04
C PRO A 523 28.07 10.56 16.63
N VAL A 524 28.80 11.53 17.20
CA VAL A 524 28.64 12.94 16.86
C VAL A 524 29.52 13.28 15.66
N VAL A 525 28.90 13.72 14.58
CA VAL A 525 29.55 14.09 13.33
C VAL A 525 29.07 15.45 12.86
N SER A 526 29.86 16.07 11.99
CA SER A 526 29.45 17.27 11.29
C SER A 526 28.42 16.97 10.20
N THR A 527 27.63 17.98 9.84
CA THR A 527 26.75 17.97 8.66
C THR A 527 27.53 17.69 7.36
N HIS A 528 28.79 18.12 7.31
CA HIS A 528 29.67 17.85 6.18
C HIS A 528 29.99 16.36 6.06
N GLU A 529 30.44 15.75 7.16
CA GLU A 529 30.77 14.32 7.21
C GLU A 529 29.56 13.45 6.89
N ASN A 530 28.40 13.75 7.48
CA ASN A 530 27.20 12.93 7.32
C ASN A 530 26.48 13.13 5.98
N PHE A 531 26.66 14.26 5.30
CA PHE A 531 25.86 14.56 4.10
C PHE A 531 26.69 15.11 2.94
N ASP A 532 27.43 16.20 3.14
CA ASP A 532 28.08 16.92 2.03
C ASP A 532 29.19 16.08 1.37
N SER A 533 30.00 15.37 2.18
CA SER A 533 31.10 14.52 1.70
C SER A 533 30.61 13.39 0.80
N LEU A 534 29.36 12.97 1.01
CA LEU A 534 28.67 11.89 0.32
C LEU A 534 27.78 12.39 -0.84
N GLY A 535 27.80 13.69 -1.15
CA GLY A 535 27.04 14.26 -2.27
C GLY A 535 25.55 14.51 -2.01
N PHE A 536 25.09 14.51 -0.75
CA PHE A 536 23.67 14.75 -0.45
C PHE A 536 23.28 16.19 -0.84
N PRO A 537 22.21 16.42 -1.61
CA PRO A 537 21.72 17.75 -1.89
C PRO A 537 21.33 18.53 -0.63
N ALA A 538 21.47 19.86 -0.65
CA ALA A 538 21.12 20.72 0.48
C ALA A 538 19.63 20.65 0.89
N ASN A 539 18.75 20.31 -0.05
CA ASN A 539 17.31 20.14 0.15
C ASN A 539 16.89 18.67 0.39
N HIS A 540 17.84 17.76 0.62
CA HIS A 540 17.54 16.35 0.82
C HIS A 540 16.69 16.12 2.08
N PRO A 541 15.59 15.33 2.04
CA PRO A 541 14.71 15.11 3.19
C PRO A 541 15.43 14.59 4.44
N GLY A 542 16.45 13.75 4.27
CA GLY A 542 17.28 13.27 5.39
C GLY A 542 18.01 14.37 6.17
N ARG A 543 18.14 15.60 5.63
CA ARG A 543 18.68 16.76 6.37
C ARG A 543 17.61 17.46 7.24
N ALA A 544 16.35 17.06 7.15
CA ALA A 544 15.28 17.69 7.93
C ALA A 544 15.36 17.30 9.41
N LYS A 545 15.02 18.25 10.29
CA LYS A 545 14.94 18.01 11.75
C LYS A 545 13.86 16.98 12.11
N THR A 546 12.93 16.71 11.20
CA THR A 546 11.88 15.69 11.34
C THR A 546 12.42 14.27 11.27
N ASP A 547 13.59 14.08 10.65
CA ASP A 547 14.18 12.77 10.35
C ASP A 547 15.53 12.56 11.07
N THR A 548 16.23 13.66 11.38
CA THR A 548 17.60 13.65 11.93
C THR A 548 17.71 14.34 13.29
N TYR A 549 18.57 13.82 14.16
CA TYR A 549 18.87 14.41 15.46
C TYR A 549 20.03 15.43 15.38
N TYR A 550 19.72 16.70 15.55
CA TYR A 550 20.66 17.81 15.50
C TYR A 550 21.02 18.30 16.90
N ILE A 551 22.31 18.56 17.11
CA ILE A 551 22.82 19.26 18.30
C ILE A 551 22.84 20.77 18.03
N ASN A 552 23.28 21.14 16.83
CA ASN A 552 23.25 22.49 16.28
C ASN A 552 23.22 22.42 14.75
N SER A 553 23.17 23.57 14.07
CA SER A 553 23.09 23.65 12.60
C SER A 553 24.22 22.96 11.83
N THR A 554 25.36 22.66 12.47
CA THR A 554 26.52 22.02 11.82
C THR A 554 26.89 20.67 12.40
N THR A 555 26.27 20.23 13.50
CA THR A 555 26.65 19.03 14.27
C THR A 555 25.41 18.20 14.62
N LEU A 556 25.47 16.90 14.40
CA LEU A 556 24.35 15.96 14.54
C LEU A 556 24.80 14.58 15.04
N LEU A 557 23.84 13.72 15.38
CA LEU A 557 24.09 12.28 15.56
C LEU A 557 24.01 11.58 14.20
N ARG A 558 25.06 10.83 13.83
CA ARG A 558 25.18 10.21 12.50
C ARG A 558 23.95 9.38 12.13
N THR A 559 23.45 9.55 10.91
CA THR A 559 22.26 8.84 10.41
C THR A 559 22.62 7.53 9.70
N HIS A 560 23.91 7.35 9.36
CA HIS A 560 24.47 6.15 8.77
C HIS A 560 25.98 6.07 9.02
N THR A 561 26.56 4.88 8.88
CA THR A 561 28.02 4.65 9.06
C THR A 561 28.88 5.35 8.00
N SER A 562 28.32 5.62 6.81
CA SER A 562 29.02 6.27 5.69
C SER A 562 29.50 7.68 6.03
N ALA A 563 29.01 8.26 7.13
CA ALA A 563 29.51 9.54 7.65
C ALA A 563 31.04 9.55 7.90
N HIS A 564 31.68 8.37 8.03
CA HIS A 564 33.11 8.23 8.25
C HIS A 564 33.90 7.77 7.01
N GLU A 565 33.22 7.51 5.89
CA GLU A 565 33.80 6.94 4.67
C GLU A 565 34.94 7.79 4.09
N ALA A 566 34.69 9.08 3.90
CA ALA A 566 35.68 10.01 3.34
C ALA A 566 36.95 10.11 4.20
N GLU A 567 36.81 10.11 5.53
CA GLU A 567 37.96 10.14 6.45
C GLU A 567 38.77 8.85 6.37
N LEU A 568 38.11 7.69 6.31
CA LEU A 568 38.80 6.40 6.27
C LEU A 568 39.52 6.17 4.94
N PHE A 569 38.92 6.54 3.81
CA PHE A 569 39.60 6.50 2.52
C PHE A 569 40.82 7.42 2.51
N LYS A 570 40.67 8.65 3.00
CA LYS A 570 41.77 9.61 3.12
C LYS A 570 42.91 9.07 3.99
N ALA A 571 42.58 8.39 5.09
CA ALA A 571 43.57 7.79 5.97
C ALA A 571 44.33 6.63 5.32
N SER A 572 43.71 5.92 4.35
CA SER A 572 44.29 4.87 3.52
C SER A 572 45.11 3.81 4.30
N LYS A 573 44.65 3.44 5.50
CA LYS A 573 45.37 2.52 6.41
C LYS A 573 45.39 1.06 5.93
N SER A 574 44.41 0.66 5.14
CA SER A 574 44.27 -0.68 4.56
C SER A 574 43.54 -0.61 3.22
N PRO A 575 43.63 -1.66 2.37
CA PRO A 575 42.91 -1.72 1.10
C PRO A 575 41.39 -1.77 1.23
N GLY A 576 40.87 -2.13 2.40
CA GLY A 576 39.46 -2.05 2.75
C GLY A 576 39.25 -1.82 4.24
N TYR A 577 38.03 -1.47 4.64
CA TYR A 577 37.65 -1.25 6.03
C TYR A 577 36.29 -1.89 6.33
N LEU A 578 36.02 -2.09 7.62
CA LEU A 578 34.69 -2.33 8.15
C LEU A 578 34.38 -1.32 9.25
N ILE A 579 33.27 -0.61 9.15
CA ILE A 579 32.75 0.24 10.22
C ILE A 579 31.58 -0.50 10.85
N SER A 580 31.54 -0.63 12.17
CA SER A 580 30.30 -1.00 12.87
C SER A 580 29.98 0.03 13.91
N ALA A 581 28.77 0.60 13.84
CA ALA A 581 28.38 1.66 14.73
C ALA A 581 26.86 1.75 14.89
N ASP A 582 26.43 2.33 16.01
CA ASP A 582 25.07 2.80 16.25
C ASP A 582 24.77 4.05 15.41
N VAL A 583 23.58 4.11 14.80
CA VAL A 583 23.11 5.22 13.97
C VAL A 583 21.74 5.68 14.47
N TYR A 584 21.40 6.94 14.23
CA TYR A 584 20.31 7.64 14.90
C TYR A 584 19.34 8.23 13.90
N ARG A 585 18.05 7.89 14.01
CA ARG A 585 17.00 8.39 13.13
C ARG A 585 15.70 8.60 13.88
N ARG A 586 14.94 9.61 13.46
CA ARG A 586 13.59 9.86 13.97
C ARG A 586 12.59 9.06 13.12
N ASP A 587 12.52 7.75 13.34
CA ASP A 587 11.67 6.87 12.53
C ASP A 587 10.30 6.60 13.16
N GLU A 588 9.49 5.77 12.50
CA GLU A 588 8.23 5.20 13.01
C GLU A 588 8.48 4.24 14.20
N ILE A 589 7.44 3.95 14.98
CA ILE A 589 7.49 2.94 16.05
C ILE A 589 6.80 1.67 15.55
N ASP A 590 7.59 0.63 15.32
CA ASP A 590 7.13 -0.72 15.05
C ASP A 590 8.18 -1.77 15.50
N LYS A 591 7.96 -3.04 15.16
CA LYS A 591 8.85 -4.17 15.53
C LYS A 591 10.21 -4.17 14.83
N SER A 592 10.39 -3.31 13.83
CA SER A 592 11.52 -3.23 12.91
C SER A 592 12.28 -1.92 13.01
N HIS A 593 11.64 -0.85 13.47
CA HIS A 593 12.18 0.50 13.56
C HIS A 593 12.37 0.91 15.01
N TYR A 594 13.60 1.29 15.34
CA TYR A 594 14.00 1.80 16.66
C TYR A 594 14.85 3.07 16.43
N PRO A 595 14.76 4.10 17.29
CA PRO A 595 15.44 5.38 17.05
C PRO A 595 16.98 5.27 17.02
N VAL A 596 17.52 4.16 17.51
CA VAL A 596 18.93 3.80 17.44
C VAL A 596 19.07 2.35 17.00
N PHE A 597 19.75 2.12 15.90
CA PHE A 597 20.07 0.77 15.43
C PHE A 597 21.51 0.71 14.94
N HIS A 598 22.03 -0.47 14.65
CA HIS A 598 23.42 -0.64 14.31
C HIS A 598 23.57 -0.97 12.84
N GLN A 599 24.43 -0.22 12.18
CA GLN A 599 24.85 -0.52 10.83
C GLN A 599 26.29 -1.02 10.84
N MET A 600 26.56 -1.97 9.94
CA MET A 600 27.90 -2.27 9.50
C MET A 600 28.04 -1.84 8.06
N GLU A 601 29.14 -1.18 7.76
CA GLU A 601 29.54 -0.82 6.40
C GLU A 601 30.91 -1.38 6.12
N GLY A 602 31.13 -1.78 4.87
CA GLY A 602 32.45 -2.19 4.41
C GLY A 602 32.75 -1.63 3.05
N ALA A 603 34.02 -1.31 2.81
CA ALA A 603 34.49 -0.86 1.51
C ALA A 603 35.83 -1.51 1.14
N ARG A 604 36.08 -1.62 -0.15
CA ARG A 604 37.34 -2.14 -0.72
C ARG A 604 37.72 -1.30 -1.94
N VAL A 605 38.97 -0.82 -1.97
CA VAL A 605 39.49 0.07 -3.02
C VAL A 605 40.82 -0.40 -3.62
N TRP A 606 40.94 -0.36 -4.94
CA TRP A 606 42.18 -0.57 -5.67
C TRP A 606 42.71 0.78 -6.16
N ASP A 607 44.00 1.01 -5.96
CA ASP A 607 44.66 2.26 -6.31
C ASP A 607 45.43 2.08 -7.62
N ARG A 608 45.00 2.81 -8.65
CA ARG A 608 45.58 2.75 -10.00
C ARG A 608 47.07 3.05 -10.01
N THR A 609 47.57 3.85 -9.06
CA THR A 609 48.99 4.20 -8.96
C THR A 609 49.85 3.09 -8.31
N LYS A 610 49.21 2.19 -7.55
CA LYS A 610 49.89 1.12 -6.80
C LYS A 610 49.79 -0.24 -7.49
N VAL A 611 48.79 -0.45 -8.34
CA VAL A 611 48.67 -1.69 -9.11
C VAL A 611 49.68 -1.71 -10.27
N PRO A 612 50.36 -2.84 -10.54
CA PRO A 612 51.30 -2.93 -11.65
C PRO A 612 50.67 -2.51 -12.97
N LYS A 613 51.30 -1.57 -13.68
CA LYS A 613 50.83 -1.02 -14.97
C LYS A 613 49.46 -0.30 -14.93
N GLY A 614 48.91 -0.01 -13.76
CA GLY A 614 47.57 0.58 -13.66
C GLY A 614 46.43 -0.41 -13.94
N ASP A 615 46.72 -1.71 -14.03
CA ASP A 615 45.76 -2.74 -14.42
C ASP A 615 44.88 -3.16 -13.22
N ILE A 616 43.76 -2.46 -13.06
CA ILE A 616 42.78 -2.71 -11.99
C ILE A 616 42.11 -4.07 -12.18
N VAL A 617 41.71 -4.43 -13.39
CA VAL A 617 41.03 -5.69 -13.70
C VAL A 617 41.88 -6.87 -13.22
N ALA A 618 43.16 -6.93 -13.60
CA ALA A 618 44.05 -8.00 -13.16
C ALA A 618 44.32 -8.01 -11.64
N ALA A 619 44.22 -6.87 -10.95
CA ALA A 619 44.31 -6.81 -9.50
C ALA A 619 43.04 -7.37 -8.83
N VAL A 620 41.86 -6.98 -9.32
CA VAL A 620 40.56 -7.42 -8.80
C VAL A 620 40.36 -8.92 -9.03
N GLU A 621 40.68 -9.45 -10.22
CA GLU A 621 40.55 -10.89 -10.51
C GLU A 621 41.44 -11.75 -9.58
N ARG A 622 42.67 -11.31 -9.29
CA ARG A 622 43.55 -12.00 -8.34
C ARG A 622 42.96 -12.03 -6.94
N ASP A 623 42.31 -10.95 -6.51
CA ASP A 623 41.62 -10.91 -5.21
C ASP A 623 40.39 -11.84 -5.23
N ILE A 624 39.61 -11.88 -6.31
CA ILE A 624 38.47 -12.82 -6.47
C ILE A 624 38.93 -14.28 -6.39
N GLU A 625 40.03 -14.64 -7.06
CA GLU A 625 40.61 -15.98 -7.02
C GLU A 625 41.06 -16.40 -5.62
N ALA A 626 41.49 -15.45 -4.79
CA ALA A 626 41.90 -15.68 -3.41
C ALA A 626 40.72 -15.81 -2.44
N LEU A 627 39.52 -15.33 -2.81
CA LEU A 627 38.33 -15.45 -1.96
C LEU A 627 37.88 -16.92 -1.84
N PRO A 628 37.41 -17.35 -0.65
CA PRO A 628 36.84 -18.67 -0.45
C PRO A 628 35.69 -18.99 -1.44
N LYS A 629 35.44 -20.29 -1.64
CA LYS A 629 34.30 -20.76 -2.45
C LYS A 629 33.12 -21.19 -1.58
N HIS A 630 31.91 -20.98 -2.10
CA HIS A 630 30.66 -21.44 -1.49
C HIS A 630 29.79 -22.18 -2.53
N ASP A 631 28.85 -22.99 -2.05
CA ASP A 631 27.95 -23.80 -2.88
C ASP A 631 26.52 -23.22 -3.00
N MET A 632 26.30 -22.02 -2.46
CA MET A 632 25.03 -21.30 -2.59
C MET A 632 24.69 -21.02 -4.07
N LYS A 633 23.45 -21.34 -4.48
CA LYS A 633 22.93 -21.02 -5.81
C LYS A 633 22.42 -19.58 -5.79
N VAL A 634 23.07 -18.72 -6.59
CA VAL A 634 22.75 -17.29 -6.67
C VAL A 634 22.25 -16.98 -8.08
N GLU A 635 21.06 -16.41 -8.17
CA GLU A 635 20.55 -15.84 -9.41
C GLU A 635 21.02 -14.40 -9.56
N ASP A 636 21.68 -14.08 -10.65
CA ASP A 636 22.13 -12.71 -10.95
C ASP A 636 21.59 -12.25 -12.31
N PRO A 637 20.37 -11.67 -12.34
CA PRO A 637 19.76 -11.22 -13.59
C PRO A 637 20.27 -9.85 -14.04
N ASN A 638 21.08 -9.16 -13.24
CA ASN A 638 21.40 -7.75 -13.45
C ASN A 638 22.89 -7.55 -13.81
N PRO A 639 23.20 -6.92 -14.96
CA PRO A 639 24.57 -6.59 -15.32
C PRO A 639 25.20 -5.56 -14.35
N ALA A 640 26.54 -5.49 -14.34
CA ALA A 640 27.29 -4.55 -13.50
C ALA A 640 27.05 -3.06 -13.86
N PHE A 641 26.49 -2.77 -15.04
CA PHE A 641 26.08 -1.42 -15.44
C PHE A 641 24.88 -1.50 -16.42
N HIS A 642 24.10 -0.43 -16.49
CA HIS A 642 22.94 -0.26 -17.36
C HIS A 642 22.77 1.20 -17.75
N ALA A 643 22.65 1.50 -19.05
CA ALA A 643 22.70 2.86 -19.60
C ALA A 643 21.82 3.90 -18.89
N GLU A 644 20.63 3.51 -18.43
CA GLU A 644 19.66 4.41 -17.78
C GLU A 644 19.56 4.24 -16.26
N ARG A 645 19.89 3.05 -15.73
CA ARG A 645 19.55 2.66 -14.35
C ARG A 645 20.78 2.55 -13.45
N ASN A 646 21.94 2.26 -14.04
CA ASN A 646 23.25 2.22 -13.39
C ASN A 646 24.32 2.61 -14.45
N PRO A 647 24.36 3.87 -14.88
CA PRO A 647 25.24 4.28 -15.97
C PRO A 647 26.71 4.09 -15.57
N LEU A 648 27.54 3.67 -16.54
CA LEU A 648 28.98 3.56 -16.34
C LEU A 648 29.57 4.92 -15.96
N GLN A 649 30.39 4.95 -14.91
CA GLN A 649 31.06 6.17 -14.46
C GLN A 649 32.11 6.60 -15.48
N SER A 650 32.20 7.90 -15.77
CA SER A 650 33.03 8.42 -16.87
C SER A 650 34.53 8.16 -16.74
N SER A 651 35.01 7.88 -15.54
CA SER A 651 36.42 7.56 -15.23
C SER A 651 36.74 6.07 -15.27
N HIS A 652 35.74 5.19 -15.44
CA HIS A 652 35.90 3.72 -15.35
C HIS A 652 35.66 3.06 -16.71
N THR A 653 36.38 1.96 -16.98
CA THR A 653 36.07 1.12 -18.15
C THR A 653 34.99 0.09 -17.80
N ALA A 654 34.32 -0.46 -18.82
CA ALA A 654 33.29 -1.49 -18.62
C ALA A 654 33.85 -2.74 -17.95
N GLU A 655 35.09 -3.11 -18.28
CA GLU A 655 35.79 -4.26 -17.71
C GLU A 655 36.12 -4.06 -16.23
N GLU A 656 36.49 -2.84 -15.84
CA GLU A 656 36.74 -2.47 -14.45
C GLU A 656 35.46 -2.56 -13.63
N ALA A 657 34.36 -1.98 -14.14
CA ALA A 657 33.06 -2.04 -13.49
C ALA A 657 32.57 -3.47 -13.30
N GLU A 658 32.76 -4.34 -14.30
CA GLU A 658 32.39 -5.74 -14.20
C GLU A 658 33.23 -6.49 -13.17
N ALA A 659 34.55 -6.26 -13.15
CA ALA A 659 35.45 -6.90 -12.19
C ALA A 659 35.14 -6.47 -10.75
N VAL A 660 34.99 -5.16 -10.51
CA VAL A 660 34.68 -4.58 -9.19
C VAL A 660 33.31 -5.07 -8.69
N GLY A 661 32.29 -5.03 -9.56
CA GLY A 661 30.96 -5.55 -9.25
C GLY A 661 30.98 -7.05 -8.91
N ARG A 662 31.76 -7.86 -9.64
CA ARG A 662 31.91 -9.30 -9.35
C ARG A 662 32.59 -9.53 -8.00
N HIS A 663 33.61 -8.75 -7.66
CA HIS A 663 34.27 -8.82 -6.36
C HIS A 663 33.32 -8.45 -5.22
N LEU A 664 32.54 -7.38 -5.34
CA LEU A 664 31.51 -6.99 -4.37
C LEU A 664 30.54 -8.14 -4.14
N LYS A 665 29.93 -8.64 -5.23
CA LYS A 665 28.94 -9.71 -5.18
C LYS A 665 29.52 -10.94 -4.50
N ARG A 666 30.72 -11.37 -4.90
CA ARG A 666 31.39 -12.52 -4.29
C ARG A 666 31.65 -12.34 -2.80
N SER A 667 32.05 -11.15 -2.39
CA SER A 667 32.34 -10.83 -0.98
C SER A 667 31.08 -10.88 -0.12
N LEU A 668 29.98 -10.34 -0.61
CA LEU A 668 28.69 -10.36 0.07
C LEU A 668 28.04 -11.75 0.08
N GLU A 669 28.20 -12.53 -0.98
CA GLU A 669 27.73 -13.91 -1.02
C GLU A 669 28.41 -14.78 0.05
N LEU A 670 29.70 -14.56 0.31
CA LEU A 670 30.42 -15.23 1.40
C LEU A 670 29.86 -14.86 2.78
N MET A 671 29.56 -13.57 2.99
CA MET A 671 28.93 -13.11 4.23
C MET A 671 27.57 -13.79 4.44
N VAL A 672 26.72 -13.81 3.39
CA VAL A 672 25.41 -14.47 3.43
C VAL A 672 25.55 -15.97 3.68
N ALA A 673 26.47 -16.65 2.96
CA ALA A 673 26.71 -18.07 3.13
C ALA A 673 27.12 -18.41 4.56
N GLU A 674 28.00 -17.62 5.18
CA GLU A 674 28.42 -17.82 6.56
C GLU A 674 27.27 -17.59 7.55
N ILE A 675 26.49 -16.52 7.40
CA ILE A 675 25.31 -16.26 8.25
C ILE A 675 24.33 -17.44 8.19
N PHE A 676 23.92 -17.87 7.00
CA PHE A 676 22.95 -18.95 6.84
C PHE A 676 23.48 -20.32 7.26
N LYS A 677 24.79 -20.57 7.12
CA LYS A 677 25.43 -21.74 7.70
C LYS A 677 25.24 -21.77 9.22
N ARG A 678 25.49 -20.66 9.92
CA ARG A 678 25.28 -20.56 11.37
C ARG A 678 23.83 -20.71 11.79
N VAL A 679 22.88 -20.13 11.03
CA VAL A 679 21.43 -20.32 11.27
C VAL A 679 21.08 -21.81 11.22
N LYS A 680 21.48 -22.51 10.15
CA LYS A 680 21.20 -23.93 9.96
C LYS A 680 21.77 -24.78 11.09
N GLU A 681 23.04 -24.56 11.45
CA GLU A 681 23.70 -25.29 12.54
C GLU A 681 23.02 -25.04 13.88
N SER A 682 22.62 -23.80 14.17
CA SER A 682 21.92 -23.45 15.40
C SER A 682 20.52 -24.06 15.49
N HIS A 683 19.73 -23.96 14.42
CA HIS A 683 18.39 -24.53 14.34
C HIS A 683 18.41 -26.06 14.47
N ALA A 684 19.37 -26.72 13.81
CA ALA A 684 19.56 -28.16 13.91
C ALA A 684 19.86 -28.59 15.36
N ARG A 685 20.72 -27.87 16.07
CA ARG A 685 21.00 -28.13 17.50
C ARG A 685 19.78 -27.88 18.40
N ALA A 686 18.94 -26.92 18.04
CA ALA A 686 17.72 -26.58 18.78
C ALA A 686 16.52 -27.50 18.46
N GLY A 687 16.66 -28.47 17.55
CA GLY A 687 15.58 -29.35 17.14
C GLY A 687 14.47 -28.64 16.36
N ILE A 688 14.75 -27.48 15.77
CA ILE A 688 13.79 -26.74 14.94
C ILE A 688 13.80 -27.36 13.55
N GLN A 689 12.68 -27.97 13.16
CA GLN A 689 12.50 -28.61 11.87
C GLN A 689 12.47 -27.54 10.78
N GLN A 690 13.52 -27.50 9.95
CA GLN A 690 13.65 -26.54 8.85
C GLN A 690 13.09 -27.14 7.57
N ASP A 691 12.42 -26.33 6.75
CA ASP A 691 12.00 -26.72 5.41
C ASP A 691 13.23 -27.19 4.61
N THR A 692 13.09 -28.32 3.90
CA THR A 692 14.17 -28.92 3.11
C THR A 692 14.46 -28.16 1.81
N GLU A 693 13.82 -27.02 1.57
CA GLU A 693 14.07 -26.22 0.38
C GLU A 693 15.48 -25.59 0.40
N PRO A 694 16.24 -25.66 -0.71
CA PRO A 694 17.53 -24.99 -0.83
C PRO A 694 17.35 -23.47 -0.72
N LEU A 695 18.28 -22.79 -0.03
CA LEU A 695 18.31 -21.33 0.10
C LEU A 695 18.37 -20.70 -1.30
N LYS A 696 17.30 -20.00 -1.68
CA LYS A 696 17.21 -19.26 -2.94
C LYS A 696 17.76 -17.85 -2.70
N VAL A 697 18.87 -17.51 -3.32
CA VAL A 697 19.47 -16.17 -3.25
C VAL A 697 19.46 -15.54 -4.62
N ARG A 698 19.11 -14.27 -4.69
CA ARG A 698 19.05 -13.51 -5.93
C ARG A 698 19.55 -12.10 -5.71
N TRP A 699 20.37 -11.62 -6.65
CA TRP A 699 20.71 -10.21 -6.76
C TRP A 699 19.51 -9.43 -7.32
N VAL A 700 19.08 -8.41 -6.59
CA VAL A 700 18.01 -7.49 -7.00
C VAL A 700 18.60 -6.10 -7.14
N GLU A 701 18.18 -5.39 -8.17
CA GLU A 701 18.53 -3.99 -8.35
C GLU A 701 17.58 -3.16 -7.48
N ALA A 702 18.16 -2.40 -6.56
CA ALA A 702 17.42 -1.53 -5.67
C ALA A 702 18.05 -0.14 -5.72
N TYR A 703 17.21 0.88 -5.84
CA TYR A 703 17.62 2.27 -5.71
C TYR A 703 17.74 2.60 -4.22
N PHE A 704 18.87 3.22 -3.83
CA PHE A 704 19.01 3.84 -2.52
C PHE A 704 18.93 5.36 -2.69
N PRO A 705 18.27 6.14 -1.83
CA PRO A 705 17.87 7.53 -2.12
C PRO A 705 18.99 8.55 -2.41
N PHE A 706 20.25 8.15 -2.38
CA PHE A 706 21.42 9.00 -2.58
C PHE A 706 22.60 8.27 -3.22
N THR A 707 22.43 7.00 -3.58
CA THR A 707 23.33 6.33 -4.52
C THR A 707 22.50 5.93 -5.72
N SER A 708 22.99 6.23 -6.92
CA SER A 708 22.45 5.49 -8.06
C SER A 708 22.64 4.00 -7.78
N PRO A 709 21.75 3.09 -8.24
CA PRO A 709 22.04 1.66 -8.15
C PRO A 709 23.41 1.48 -8.80
N SER A 710 24.45 1.25 -8.00
CA SER A 710 25.83 1.22 -8.44
C SER A 710 26.50 0.12 -7.64
N TRP A 711 27.17 -0.78 -8.36
CA TRP A 711 27.96 -1.85 -7.75
C TRP A 711 29.36 -1.36 -7.36
N GLU A 712 29.64 -0.08 -7.63
CA GLU A 712 30.91 0.60 -7.42
C GLU A 712 30.69 1.86 -6.58
N LEU A 713 31.76 2.29 -5.91
CA LEU A 713 31.82 3.59 -5.26
C LEU A 713 31.72 4.70 -6.31
N GLU A 714 30.87 5.69 -6.05
CA GLU A 714 30.79 6.87 -6.90
C GLU A 714 32.12 7.63 -6.84
N GLN A 715 32.67 7.95 -8.01
CA GLN A 715 33.96 8.61 -8.16
C GLN A 715 34.00 9.94 -7.39
N ASP A 716 32.86 10.63 -7.28
CA ASP A 716 32.75 11.88 -6.53
C ASP A 716 33.03 11.70 -5.03
N ILE A 717 32.67 10.56 -4.43
CA ILE A 717 32.97 10.25 -3.03
C ILE A 717 34.49 10.10 -2.84
N LEU A 718 35.16 9.39 -3.75
CA LEU A 718 36.62 9.21 -3.71
C LEU A 718 37.36 10.52 -4.01
N ASN A 719 36.83 11.34 -4.90
CA ASN A 719 37.34 12.68 -5.18
C ASN A 719 37.24 13.58 -3.93
N ASN A 720 36.07 13.57 -3.26
CA ASN A 720 35.84 14.31 -2.01
C ASN A 720 36.73 13.82 -0.87
N ALA A 721 37.05 12.53 -0.83
CA ALA A 721 38.00 11.93 0.10
C ALA A 721 39.48 12.26 -0.22
N GLY A 722 39.77 12.82 -1.40
CA GLY A 722 41.12 13.16 -1.83
C GLY A 722 41.93 11.97 -2.37
N VAL A 723 41.25 10.93 -2.86
CA VAL A 723 41.86 9.71 -3.43
C VAL A 723 41.32 9.40 -4.84
N PRO A 724 41.45 10.33 -5.81
CA PRO A 724 40.81 10.23 -7.12
C PRO A 724 41.32 9.04 -7.98
N ASP A 725 42.53 8.55 -7.72
CA ASP A 725 43.12 7.42 -8.44
C ASP A 725 42.63 6.05 -7.95
N GLN A 726 41.72 6.02 -6.98
CA GLN A 726 41.13 4.79 -6.46
C GLN A 726 39.82 4.45 -7.17
N ILE A 727 39.51 3.15 -7.20
CA ILE A 727 38.25 2.57 -7.66
C ILE A 727 37.88 1.44 -6.71
N GLY A 728 36.60 1.24 -6.42
CA GLY A 728 36.20 0.24 -5.44
C GLY A 728 34.71 0.07 -5.32
N TRP A 729 34.31 -0.64 -4.27
CA TRP A 729 32.91 -0.84 -3.89
C TRP A 729 32.73 -0.60 -2.39
N ALA A 730 31.50 -0.31 -1.98
CA ALA A 730 31.05 -0.32 -0.60
C ALA A 730 29.71 -1.04 -0.44
N PHE A 731 29.42 -1.50 0.79
CA PHE A 731 28.14 -2.05 1.18
C PHE A 731 27.73 -1.56 2.56
N GLY A 732 26.42 -1.52 2.83
CA GLY A 732 25.87 -1.27 4.16
C GLY A 732 24.83 -2.33 4.54
N VAL A 733 24.88 -2.82 5.78
CA VAL A 733 23.91 -3.78 6.33
C VAL A 733 23.48 -3.39 7.74
N GLY A 734 22.19 -3.60 8.04
CA GLY A 734 21.67 -3.46 9.41
C GLY A 734 21.95 -4.72 10.23
N LEU A 735 22.67 -4.59 11.34
CA LEU A 735 23.05 -5.73 12.18
C LEU A 735 21.85 -6.37 12.88
N GLU A 736 20.86 -5.58 13.31
CA GLU A 736 19.67 -6.09 13.99
C GLU A 736 18.87 -7.03 13.11
N ARG A 737 18.68 -6.73 11.82
CA ARG A 737 17.93 -7.62 10.92
C ARG A 737 18.59 -8.99 10.77
N ILE A 738 19.91 -9.00 10.64
CA ILE A 738 20.68 -10.24 10.58
C ILE A 738 20.62 -10.96 11.93
N ALA A 739 20.75 -10.24 13.04
CA ALA A 739 20.63 -10.81 14.38
C ALA A 739 19.24 -11.39 14.66
N MET A 740 18.16 -10.73 14.24
CA MET A 740 16.79 -11.23 14.36
C MET A 740 16.63 -12.58 13.66
N LEU A 741 17.25 -12.75 12.48
CA LEU A 741 17.27 -14.03 11.76
C LEU A 741 18.13 -15.08 12.48
N LEU A 742 19.35 -14.72 12.90
CA LEU A 742 20.30 -15.61 13.58
C LEU A 742 19.75 -16.16 14.89
N PHE A 743 19.08 -15.30 15.66
CA PHE A 743 18.64 -15.60 17.01
C PHE A 743 17.12 -15.76 17.12
N GLN A 744 16.34 -15.67 16.03
CA GLN A 744 14.86 -15.71 16.07
C GLN A 744 14.25 -14.68 17.05
N ILE A 745 14.84 -13.49 17.11
CA ILE A 745 14.34 -12.40 17.96
C ILE A 745 13.20 -11.70 17.22
N PRO A 746 11.97 -11.67 17.77
CA PRO A 746 10.79 -11.25 17.02
C PRO A 746 10.59 -9.73 16.93
N ASP A 747 11.38 -8.96 17.66
CA ASP A 747 11.18 -7.51 17.83
C ASP A 747 12.50 -6.80 18.16
N ILE A 748 12.81 -5.73 17.45
CA ILE A 748 14.06 -4.96 17.59
C ILE A 748 14.26 -4.38 19.00
N ARG A 749 13.19 -4.09 19.74
CA ARG A 749 13.27 -3.52 21.09
C ARG A 749 13.98 -4.43 22.08
N LEU A 750 13.95 -5.75 21.85
CA LEU A 750 14.63 -6.72 22.74
C LEU A 750 16.14 -6.52 22.77
N PHE A 751 16.78 -6.06 21.69
CA PHE A 751 18.22 -5.76 21.70
C PHE A 751 18.58 -4.67 22.72
N TRP A 752 17.64 -3.77 23.04
CA TRP A 752 17.87 -2.69 23.98
C TRP A 752 17.52 -3.05 25.43
N SER A 753 16.94 -4.24 25.63
CA SER A 753 16.61 -4.81 26.93
C SER A 753 17.81 -4.81 27.88
N LYS A 754 17.52 -4.57 29.16
CA LYS A 754 18.47 -4.75 30.27
C LYS A 754 18.08 -5.94 31.14
N ASP A 755 17.12 -6.74 30.69
CA ASP A 755 16.62 -7.89 31.44
C ASP A 755 17.63 -9.03 31.37
N GLU A 756 18.08 -9.49 32.53
CA GLU A 756 19.02 -10.60 32.64
C GLU A 756 18.48 -11.90 32.01
N ARG A 757 17.15 -12.10 31.97
CA ARG A 757 16.53 -13.25 31.30
C ARG A 757 16.68 -13.22 29.80
N PHE A 758 16.91 -12.04 29.21
CA PHE A 758 17.27 -11.89 27.81
C PHE A 758 18.79 -12.06 27.63
N LEU A 759 19.58 -11.27 28.35
CA LEU A 759 21.05 -11.21 28.17
C LEU A 759 21.74 -12.55 28.48
N SER A 760 21.33 -13.24 29.55
CA SER A 760 21.92 -14.53 29.94
C SER A 760 21.70 -15.65 28.92
N GLN A 761 20.76 -15.50 27.98
CA GLN A 761 20.57 -16.48 26.91
C GLN A 761 21.76 -16.54 25.95
N PHE A 762 22.51 -15.45 25.81
CA PHE A 762 23.62 -15.35 24.85
C PHE A 762 25.00 -15.44 25.51
N ALA A 763 25.05 -15.60 26.84
CA ALA A 763 26.29 -15.68 27.60
C ALA A 763 27.23 -16.78 27.08
N GLY A 764 28.49 -16.42 26.84
CA GLY A 764 29.54 -17.29 26.33
C GLY A 764 29.47 -17.62 24.84
N VAL A 765 28.51 -17.06 24.07
CA VAL A 765 28.41 -17.26 22.62
C VAL A 765 29.49 -16.50 21.87
N GLY A 766 29.91 -15.33 22.36
CA GLY A 766 31.02 -14.57 21.77
C GLY A 766 32.37 -15.29 21.90
N ASP A 767 32.53 -16.14 22.91
CA ASP A 767 33.74 -16.97 23.08
C ASP A 767 33.69 -18.25 22.23
N ASP A 768 32.49 -18.80 22.00
CA ASP A 768 32.26 -20.03 21.24
C ASP A 768 30.95 -19.95 20.47
N LEU A 769 31.06 -19.68 19.16
CA LEU A 769 29.92 -19.56 18.27
C LEU A 769 29.17 -20.89 18.07
N GLY A 770 29.74 -22.03 18.50
CA GLY A 770 29.04 -23.31 18.59
C GLY A 770 27.88 -23.31 19.58
N LYS A 771 27.88 -22.36 20.54
CA LYS A 771 26.80 -22.18 21.53
C LYS A 771 25.63 -21.34 21.02
N LEU A 772 25.69 -20.84 19.78
CA LEU A 772 24.60 -20.06 19.18
C LEU A 772 23.30 -20.86 19.21
N LYS A 773 22.27 -20.28 19.83
CA LYS A 773 20.92 -20.84 19.97
C LYS A 773 19.84 -19.78 19.70
N PRO A 774 18.64 -20.19 19.26
CA PRO A 774 17.50 -19.30 19.14
C PRO A 774 17.06 -18.72 20.50
N PHE A 775 16.54 -17.50 20.45
CA PHE A 775 15.92 -16.81 21.57
C PHE A 775 14.66 -17.54 22.02
N VAL A 776 14.51 -17.70 23.33
CA VAL A 776 13.32 -18.28 23.96
C VAL A 776 12.59 -17.18 24.72
N GLY A 777 11.36 -16.89 24.29
CA GLY A 777 10.49 -15.92 24.94
C GLY A 777 10.18 -16.31 26.39
N PHE A 778 10.23 -15.33 27.29
CA PHE A 778 10.12 -15.56 28.74
C PHE A 778 8.94 -14.81 29.40
N SER A 779 8.01 -14.26 28.62
CA SER A 779 6.77 -13.66 29.11
C SER A 779 5.61 -13.90 28.14
N LYS A 780 4.38 -13.88 28.66
CA LYS A 780 3.14 -13.90 27.86
C LYS A 780 2.81 -12.43 27.61
N HIS A 781 2.92 -11.94 26.37
CA HIS A 781 2.90 -10.51 26.06
C HIS A 781 1.52 -10.04 25.56
N PRO A 782 0.47 -9.89 26.39
CA PRO A 782 -0.81 -9.39 25.91
C PRO A 782 -0.65 -7.94 25.43
N ALA A 783 -1.27 -7.63 24.29
CA ALA A 783 -1.38 -6.25 23.83
C ALA A 783 -2.45 -5.50 24.62
N CYS A 784 -2.20 -4.20 24.80
CA CYS A 784 -3.13 -3.26 25.40
C CYS A 784 -3.25 -2.05 24.48
N TYR A 785 -4.34 -1.97 23.74
CA TYR A 785 -4.56 -0.89 22.76
C TYR A 785 -5.17 0.34 23.43
N LYS A 786 -4.64 1.53 23.12
CA LYS A 786 -5.22 2.82 23.49
C LYS A 786 -5.22 3.75 22.29
N ASP A 787 -6.34 4.42 22.07
CA ASP A 787 -6.49 5.36 20.97
C ASP A 787 -6.40 6.79 21.51
N VAL A 788 -5.65 7.65 20.83
CA VAL A 788 -5.56 9.08 21.10
C VAL A 788 -6.00 9.87 19.88
N SER A 789 -7.12 10.57 20.02
CA SER A 789 -7.64 11.48 19.00
C SER A 789 -7.33 12.92 19.39
N PHE A 790 -6.92 13.74 18.43
CA PHE A 790 -6.61 15.15 18.68
C PHE A 790 -6.75 15.99 17.41
N TRP A 791 -6.83 17.30 17.60
CA TRP A 791 -6.72 18.27 16.52
C TRP A 791 -5.28 18.72 16.37
N LEU A 792 -4.82 18.80 15.12
CA LEU A 792 -3.51 19.36 14.81
C LEU A 792 -3.46 20.85 15.19
N PRO A 793 -2.28 21.38 15.56
CA PRO A 793 -2.10 22.81 15.84
C PRO A 793 -2.47 23.60 14.58
N GLY A 794 -3.34 24.60 14.72
CA GLY A 794 -3.99 25.23 13.57
C GLY A 794 -3.05 26.08 12.71
N HIS A 795 -3.24 25.99 11.39
CA HIS A 795 -3.12 27.15 10.51
C HIS A 795 -4.04 28.24 11.06
N SER A 796 -3.46 29.29 11.65
CA SER A 796 -4.20 30.46 12.06
C SER A 796 -4.80 31.14 10.82
N LYS A 797 -6.11 31.35 10.84
CA LYS A 797 -6.90 32.29 10.03
C LYS A 797 -6.07 33.17 9.06
N GLU A 798 -6.17 32.91 7.76
CA GLU A 798 -5.96 33.97 6.77
C GLU A 798 -7.05 35.02 6.98
N SER A 799 -6.66 36.16 7.55
CA SER A 799 -7.41 37.39 7.45
C SER A 799 -7.38 37.87 6.00
N ALA A 800 -8.53 38.22 5.46
CA ALA A 800 -8.68 38.91 4.18
C ALA A 800 -7.96 40.27 4.20
N ALA A 801 -6.66 40.27 3.92
CA ALA A 801 -5.87 41.43 3.48
C ALA A 801 -4.52 40.89 3.01
N GLY A 802 -4.20 41.08 1.73
CA GLY A 802 -2.98 40.59 1.10
C GLY A 802 -1.72 41.08 1.79
N GLY A 803 -0.80 40.15 2.04
CA GLY A 803 0.56 40.42 2.49
C GLY A 803 1.42 39.17 2.30
N ASN A 804 2.37 39.23 1.36
CA ASN A 804 3.41 38.22 1.18
C ASN A 804 4.28 38.19 2.45
N ASP A 805 4.20 37.13 3.24
CA ASP A 805 5.17 36.86 4.30
C ASP A 805 5.87 35.53 4.02
N LYS A 806 7.16 35.62 3.67
CA LYS A 806 8.07 34.49 3.49
C LYS A 806 8.51 34.03 4.88
N GLY A 807 7.83 33.01 5.41
CA GLY A 807 8.23 32.33 6.64
C GLY A 807 7.27 31.19 6.96
N GLN A 808 7.48 30.02 6.32
CA GLN A 808 6.77 28.80 6.69
C GLN A 808 7.09 28.45 8.15
N ARG A 809 6.12 28.57 9.07
CA ARG A 809 6.19 27.89 10.36
C ARG A 809 6.04 26.39 10.09
N GLU A 810 7.09 25.62 10.44
CA GLU A 810 7.14 24.16 10.32
C GLU A 810 5.87 23.52 10.90
N GLY A 811 5.13 22.82 10.04
CA GLY A 811 3.89 22.14 10.38
C GLY A 811 4.14 20.81 11.08
N TRP A 812 3.12 20.32 11.79
CA TRP A 812 3.06 18.99 12.41
C TRP A 812 3.70 17.89 11.55
N HIS A 813 4.63 17.11 12.14
CA HIS A 813 5.18 15.89 11.53
C HIS A 813 4.90 14.67 12.42
N GLU A 814 4.69 13.51 11.80
CA GLU A 814 4.38 12.26 12.53
C GLU A 814 5.52 11.82 13.45
N ASN A 815 6.77 11.98 13.00
CA ASN A 815 7.95 11.68 13.81
C ASN A 815 8.03 12.50 15.12
N ASP A 816 7.36 13.67 15.20
CA ASP A 816 7.25 14.41 16.46
C ASP A 816 6.33 13.70 17.45
N LEU A 817 5.25 13.07 16.99
CA LEU A 817 4.43 12.19 17.82
C LEU A 817 5.23 10.97 18.28
N MET A 818 5.96 10.33 17.36
CA MET A 818 6.76 9.14 17.68
C MET A 818 7.80 9.44 18.76
N GLU A 819 8.47 10.59 18.70
CA GLU A 819 9.41 11.02 19.74
C GLU A 819 8.73 11.23 21.11
N VAL A 820 7.56 11.87 21.15
CA VAL A 820 6.82 12.02 22.41
C VAL A 820 6.36 10.67 22.96
N VAL A 821 5.94 9.75 22.09
CA VAL A 821 5.58 8.38 22.50
C VAL A 821 6.78 7.66 23.11
N ARG A 822 7.96 7.71 22.46
CA ARG A 822 9.20 7.11 22.98
C ARG A 822 9.62 7.70 24.32
N ASP A 823 9.63 9.02 24.44
CA ASP A 823 10.05 9.70 25.65
C ASP A 823 9.17 9.38 26.86
N VAL A 824 7.86 9.25 26.63
CA VAL A 824 6.90 9.06 27.72
C VAL A 824 6.65 7.59 28.04
N CYS A 825 6.51 6.78 27.00
CA CYS A 825 6.10 5.39 27.13
C CYS A 825 7.27 4.42 27.06
N GLY A 826 8.40 4.81 26.47
CA GLY A 826 9.59 3.97 26.31
C GLY A 826 9.31 2.67 25.54
N ASP A 827 10.08 1.64 25.84
CA ASP A 827 10.10 0.38 25.10
C ASP A 827 8.87 -0.51 25.30
N VAL A 828 7.85 -0.07 26.06
CA VAL A 828 6.61 -0.82 26.22
C VAL A 828 5.58 -0.56 25.12
N VAL A 829 5.87 0.33 24.16
CA VAL A 829 5.04 0.53 22.96
C VAL A 829 5.59 -0.32 21.83
N GLU A 830 4.75 -1.20 21.29
CA GLU A 830 5.08 -2.10 20.17
C GLU A 830 4.89 -1.42 18.83
N ASP A 831 3.80 -0.67 18.66
CA ASP A 831 3.51 0.07 17.44
C ASP A 831 2.62 1.30 17.72
N VAL A 832 2.69 2.26 16.81
CA VAL A 832 1.79 3.42 16.74
C VAL A 832 1.26 3.54 15.32
N VAL A 833 -0.06 3.48 15.15
CA VAL A 833 -0.70 3.43 13.82
C VAL A 833 -1.75 4.51 13.68
N LEU A 834 -1.75 5.24 12.56
CA LEU A 834 -2.82 6.15 12.20
C LEU A 834 -4.10 5.35 11.88
N MET A 835 -5.14 5.53 12.69
CA MET A 835 -6.41 4.82 12.53
C MET A 835 -7.45 5.61 11.72
N ASP A 836 -7.40 6.94 11.83
CA ASP A 836 -8.39 7.83 11.20
C ASP A 836 -7.81 9.24 11.01
N SER A 837 -8.24 9.92 9.95
CA SER A 837 -7.94 11.33 9.70
C SER A 837 -9.19 12.02 9.15
N PHE A 838 -9.55 13.15 9.78
CA PHE A 838 -10.76 13.89 9.48
C PHE A 838 -10.46 15.38 9.34
N GLU A 839 -10.88 16.02 8.27
CA GLU A 839 -10.82 17.48 8.11
C GLU A 839 -12.21 18.11 8.31
N HIS A 840 -12.30 19.09 9.21
CA HIS A 840 -13.57 19.75 9.49
C HIS A 840 -13.97 20.71 8.35
N PRO A 841 -15.11 20.51 7.67
CA PRO A 841 -15.43 21.16 6.39
C PRO A 841 -15.52 22.70 6.46
N LYS A 842 -15.89 23.27 7.61
CA LYS A 842 -16.02 24.74 7.78
C LYS A 842 -14.79 25.43 8.36
N THR A 843 -14.01 24.74 9.19
CA THR A 843 -12.90 25.34 9.93
C THR A 843 -11.56 24.93 9.35
N ARG A 844 -11.56 23.96 8.41
CA ARG A 844 -10.37 23.33 7.82
C ARG A 844 -9.41 22.74 8.86
N ARG A 845 -9.87 22.58 10.11
CA ARG A 845 -9.07 21.94 11.17
C ARG A 845 -8.97 20.45 10.86
N ARG A 846 -7.76 19.91 10.92
CA ARG A 846 -7.51 18.47 10.77
C ARG A 846 -7.47 17.80 12.13
N SER A 847 -8.25 16.73 12.30
CA SER A 847 -8.23 15.80 13.41
C SER A 847 -7.59 14.50 12.94
N VAL A 848 -6.81 13.87 13.81
CA VAL A 848 -6.21 12.57 13.58
C VAL A 848 -6.47 11.68 14.80
N CYS A 849 -6.54 10.37 14.58
CA CYS A 849 -6.62 9.37 15.64
C CYS A 849 -5.50 8.35 15.45
N TYR A 850 -4.62 8.25 16.44
CA TYR A 850 -3.56 7.23 16.47
C TYR A 850 -3.91 6.15 17.50
N ARG A 851 -3.66 4.89 17.16
CA ARG A 851 -3.67 3.77 18.08
C ARG A 851 -2.25 3.50 18.56
N VAL A 852 -2.08 3.45 19.86
CA VAL A 852 -0.83 3.07 20.53
C VAL A 852 -1.02 1.67 21.11
N ASN A 853 -0.20 0.72 20.66
CA ASN A 853 -0.21 -0.66 21.14
C ASN A 853 0.83 -0.83 22.25
N TYR A 854 0.36 -0.92 23.50
CA TYR A 854 1.22 -1.18 24.64
C TYR A 854 1.42 -2.68 24.85
N ARG A 855 2.65 -3.16 24.66
CA ARG A 855 3.06 -4.54 24.90
C ARG A 855 4.53 -4.58 25.31
N SER A 856 4.80 -5.08 26.52
CA SER A 856 6.16 -5.32 27.02
C SER A 856 6.61 -6.74 26.72
N LEU A 857 7.83 -6.86 26.17
CA LEU A 857 8.49 -8.13 25.91
C LEU A 857 9.23 -8.70 27.13
N GLU A 858 9.18 -8.02 28.28
CA GLU A 858 9.88 -8.41 29.50
C GLU A 858 8.91 -8.80 30.62
N LYS A 859 7.74 -8.17 30.67
CA LYS A 859 6.74 -8.41 31.71
C LYS A 859 5.31 -8.37 31.16
N THR A 860 4.38 -8.97 31.88
CA THR A 860 2.96 -8.73 31.64
C THR A 860 2.63 -7.30 32.01
N LEU A 861 2.17 -6.50 31.05
CA LEU A 861 1.76 -5.12 31.29
C LEU A 861 0.30 -5.09 31.74
N THR A 862 0.02 -4.48 32.89
CA THR A 862 -1.35 -4.31 33.36
C THR A 862 -2.06 -3.17 32.61
N ASN A 863 -3.39 -3.23 32.55
CA ASN A 863 -4.18 -2.14 31.96
C ASN A 863 -3.95 -0.81 32.70
N ASP A 864 -3.73 -0.84 34.02
CA ASP A 864 -3.51 0.37 34.82
C ASP A 864 -2.16 1.03 34.53
N GLU A 865 -1.09 0.24 34.38
CA GLU A 865 0.21 0.75 33.91
C GLU A 865 0.10 1.38 32.52
N ALA A 866 -0.54 0.68 31.57
CA ALA A 866 -0.75 1.19 30.22
C ALA A 866 -1.60 2.48 30.20
N ASN A 867 -2.66 2.55 31.00
CA ASN A 867 -3.48 3.76 31.13
C ASN A 867 -2.64 4.92 31.72
N GLY A 868 -1.81 4.66 32.72
CA GLY A 868 -0.93 5.67 33.33
C GLY A 868 0.05 6.28 32.32
N LEU A 869 0.70 5.44 31.51
CA LEU A 869 1.59 5.87 30.44
C LEU A 869 0.83 6.65 29.36
N HIS A 870 -0.34 6.17 28.96
CA HIS A 870 -1.16 6.80 27.92
C HIS A 870 -1.69 8.17 28.34
N GLU A 871 -2.04 8.35 29.62
CA GLU A 871 -2.42 9.67 30.16
C GLU A 871 -1.22 10.62 30.28
N GLY A 872 -0.02 10.09 30.57
CA GLY A 872 1.22 10.85 30.46
C GLY A 872 1.47 11.33 29.03
N LEU A 873 1.27 10.43 28.05
CA LEU A 873 1.45 10.71 26.63
C LEU A 873 0.54 11.85 26.18
N LYS A 874 -0.77 11.75 26.45
CA LYS A 874 -1.73 12.83 26.11
C LYS A 874 -1.31 14.19 26.68
N ARG A 875 -0.80 14.21 27.91
CA ARG A 875 -0.35 15.45 28.57
C ARG A 875 0.86 16.06 27.86
N GLU A 876 1.86 15.25 27.53
CA GLU A 876 3.05 15.72 26.83
C GLU A 876 2.75 16.09 25.37
N MET A 877 1.81 15.42 24.71
CA MET A 877 1.34 15.83 23.38
C MET A 877 0.76 17.25 23.42
N VAL A 878 -0.09 17.58 24.40
CA VAL A 878 -0.62 18.95 24.56
C VAL A 878 0.51 19.94 24.87
N GLY A 879 1.40 19.57 25.80
CA GLY A 879 2.47 20.47 26.28
C GLY A 879 3.56 20.76 25.24
N ARG A 880 4.00 19.73 24.51
CA ARG A 880 5.13 19.81 23.56
C ARG A 880 4.69 20.06 22.12
N LEU A 881 3.62 19.41 21.67
CA LEU A 881 3.17 19.49 20.28
C LEU A 881 2.04 20.51 20.07
N GLY A 882 1.48 21.08 21.15
CA GLY A 882 0.42 22.08 21.05
C GLY A 882 -0.89 21.55 20.47
N VAL A 883 -1.10 20.24 20.48
CA VAL A 883 -2.33 19.60 19.98
C VAL A 883 -3.51 19.81 20.94
N GLU A 884 -4.73 19.78 20.41
CA GLU A 884 -5.94 19.79 21.24
C GLU A 884 -6.54 18.37 21.29
N ILE A 885 -6.38 17.66 22.42
CA ILE A 885 -6.93 16.31 22.61
C ILE A 885 -8.46 16.32 22.46
N ARG A 886 -8.98 15.30 21.77
CA ARG A 886 -10.40 15.13 21.42
C ARG A 886 -11.07 14.02 22.22
#